data_AF-A0A928PMA2-F1
#
_entry.id   AF-A0A928PMA2-F1
#
_cell.length_a   1.000
_cell.length_b   1.000
_cell.length_c   1.000
_cell.angle_alpha   90.00
_cell.angle_beta   90.00
_cell.angle_gamma   90.00
#
_symmetry.space_group_name_H-M   'P 1'
#
loop_
_entity.id
_entity.type
_entity.pdbx_description
1 polymer ?
#
loop_
_entity_poly.entity_id
_entity_poly.type
_entity_poly.pdbx_seq_one_letter_code
_entity_poly.pdbx_strand_id
1 'polypeptide(L)'
;MRISKKILACVLAALMAIAMMPFTASAATVEVNDADSFEAAVAAANAGDTIKLTGDIDLTKYPAYGSAGSMHYIDISGLTVDLSDHTITIGGRWSTLFTGTNGKIMNGTCVGTPSPANYQYGLYIWGPGKGDLANSGGASASIVLEDLTLNYGLHCWNANVTVIDCNVTGSNAYYGVWADENSNVTIESGNFTTGGAAVIGCATSSDGQGHINVEGGNFTVPAGKPLVLPASSSSVPENVQISGGTFKNADDSAYAVLAQNIADGATITDGVVTQEYVAKIGDTYYATLTAAISAATAGDTVTLLADTSVNTGSSASSRYAISKSLTIDGGNHTVSINNRGFGVGMNASSNIDVTFKNITITNPTNAGRCVDTRGNLNSLTLDNATLETTGKSGYLQPLTIGGNQASTATVTVKDSVIKTSDDGSKGYAIITFNPVAMNITGSTIKGWACIYAKGVDGSAGSAGSTFTATGSNFVSKNTNSGLTNAFGTLVVEDSDIDFDITNCNISIDGEANHQYLFTNNVEYLRQYVDPNAEIEDVTVALGEGNNVDLKAMGDFTVDATDDVKLEISGGYFSKVVPAECCADGYAAIATPDASGKYTVGKPNDGANITVADEISQNFYIDEDFYGENAYVAVTYNTNTNVEESATIGTEITRMGDLPVLSTSGDYDGNRIISITQAPAQVTENVEINVYASQADAQAGTNAVKTLTYSTYDYCTTILETPNADLGAKATELKELAKTTLDYAAAAQTYFNYNTDNMATADNAGNDFYNDVQDTEFVNVSAPNFGGLFTSLTVVVKSDLEINLLTKTNFSFNSYNYSPTKGGSRFGVSTHVNGDYKVLHIAGIEPANMDENITVYTSNGNVDITANAIMKILSRTGNANLATLAKAMYRYGQAAEAYFAD
;
A
#
# COMPACT_ATOMS: atom_id res chain seq x y z
N MET A 1 -15.50 34.31 -0.04
CA MET A 1 -16.07 33.02 -0.46
C MET A 1 -15.59 32.74 -1.89
N ARG A 2 -14.59 31.88 -2.06
CA ARG A 2 -14.02 31.55 -3.39
C ARG A 2 -14.84 30.40 -3.98
N ILE A 3 -15.74 30.71 -4.91
CA ILE A 3 -16.44 29.69 -5.71
C ILE A 3 -15.39 29.03 -6.61
N SER A 4 -15.32 27.69 -6.59
CA SER A 4 -14.29 26.94 -7.31
C SER A 4 -14.42 27.16 -8.83
N LYS A 5 -13.28 27.25 -9.52
CA LYS A 5 -13.23 27.41 -11.00
C LYS A 5 -14.01 26.30 -11.74
N LYS A 6 -14.21 25.14 -11.10
CA LYS A 6 -15.02 24.02 -11.62
C LYS A 6 -16.52 24.36 -11.67
N ILE A 7 -17.05 25.07 -10.67
CA ILE A 7 -18.48 25.47 -10.66
C ILE A 7 -18.74 26.55 -11.71
N LEU A 8 -17.82 27.49 -11.89
CA LEU A 8 -17.97 28.54 -12.90
C LEU A 8 -17.88 27.98 -14.33
N ALA A 9 -17.04 26.96 -14.57
CA ALA A 9 -16.98 26.27 -15.85
C ALA A 9 -18.25 25.47 -16.16
N CYS A 10 -18.84 24.78 -15.15
CA CYS A 10 -20.11 24.06 -15.33
C CYS A 10 -21.29 25.01 -15.59
N VAL A 11 -21.34 26.16 -14.91
CA VAL A 11 -22.39 27.16 -15.13
C VAL A 11 -22.25 27.83 -16.49
N LEU A 12 -21.02 28.10 -16.95
CA LEU A 12 -20.77 28.68 -18.28
C LEU A 12 -21.05 27.68 -19.41
N ALA A 13 -20.73 26.39 -19.22
CA ALA A 13 -21.09 25.32 -20.15
C ALA A 13 -22.61 25.11 -20.23
N ALA A 14 -23.32 25.17 -19.09
CA ALA A 14 -24.78 25.11 -19.05
C ALA A 14 -25.43 26.31 -19.75
N LEU A 15 -24.88 27.52 -19.57
CA LEU A 15 -25.37 28.73 -20.25
C LEU A 15 -25.06 28.73 -21.76
N MET A 16 -23.92 28.17 -22.19
CA MET A 16 -23.61 28.00 -23.62
C MET A 16 -24.47 26.91 -24.27
N ALA A 17 -24.79 25.83 -23.55
CA ALA A 17 -25.72 24.81 -24.01
C ALA A 17 -27.15 25.36 -24.16
N ILE A 18 -27.58 26.23 -23.25
CA ILE A 18 -28.89 26.91 -23.33
C ILE A 18 -28.92 27.96 -24.45
N ALA A 19 -27.80 28.64 -24.74
CA ALA A 19 -27.69 29.62 -25.83
C ALA A 19 -27.53 28.98 -27.23
N MET A 20 -27.16 27.70 -27.31
CA MET A 20 -27.06 26.92 -28.55
C MET A 20 -28.30 26.04 -28.82
N MET A 21 -29.32 26.08 -27.97
CA MET A 21 -30.60 25.43 -28.28
C MET A 21 -31.20 26.13 -29.50
N PRO A 22 -31.49 25.42 -30.62
CA PRO A 22 -32.29 26.01 -31.68
C PRO A 22 -33.61 26.46 -31.05
N PHE A 23 -34.08 27.67 -31.40
CA PHE A 23 -35.47 28.04 -31.19
C PHE A 23 -36.31 26.98 -31.93
N THR A 24 -36.76 25.95 -31.21
CA THR A 24 -37.71 24.99 -31.75
C THR A 24 -39.00 25.76 -31.94
N ALA A 25 -39.39 25.94 -33.20
CA ALA A 25 -40.81 26.16 -33.50
C ALA A 25 -41.57 25.06 -32.75
N SER A 26 -42.60 25.43 -31.98
CA SER A 26 -43.46 24.44 -31.35
C SER A 26 -43.94 23.50 -32.44
N ALA A 27 -43.65 22.20 -32.31
CA ALA A 27 -44.21 21.17 -33.16
C ALA A 27 -45.71 21.42 -33.32
N ALA A 28 -46.17 21.57 -34.56
CA ALA A 28 -47.57 21.80 -34.85
C ALA A 28 -48.30 20.46 -34.87
N THR A 29 -49.55 20.45 -34.41
CA THR A 29 -50.47 19.32 -34.62
C THR A 29 -51.47 19.70 -35.70
N VAL A 30 -51.58 18.87 -36.74
CA VAL A 30 -52.54 19.04 -37.84
C VAL A 30 -53.53 17.89 -37.79
N GLU A 31 -54.81 18.21 -37.63
CA GLU A 31 -55.89 17.23 -37.61
C GLU A 31 -56.40 16.94 -39.03
N VAL A 32 -56.59 15.66 -39.36
CA VAL A 32 -57.03 15.17 -40.68
C VAL A 32 -58.08 14.07 -40.53
N ASN A 33 -58.92 13.87 -41.54
CA ASN A 33 -60.01 12.88 -41.48
C ASN A 33 -60.31 12.17 -42.81
N ASP A 34 -59.54 12.43 -43.86
CA ASP A 34 -59.62 11.74 -45.14
C ASP A 34 -58.25 11.67 -45.83
N ALA A 35 -58.13 10.87 -46.88
CA ALA A 35 -56.86 10.64 -47.57
C ALA A 35 -56.24 11.90 -48.19
N ASP A 36 -57.07 12.80 -48.72
CA ASP A 36 -56.57 14.01 -49.39
C ASP A 36 -56.04 15.03 -48.37
N SER A 37 -56.73 15.19 -47.23
CA SER A 37 -56.27 16.03 -46.12
C SER A 37 -55.03 15.45 -45.44
N PHE A 38 -54.94 14.12 -45.28
CA PHE A 38 -53.75 13.45 -44.75
C PHE A 38 -52.51 13.72 -45.60
N GLU A 39 -52.59 13.48 -46.91
CA GLU A 39 -51.44 13.69 -47.81
C GLU A 39 -51.05 15.17 -47.94
N ALA A 40 -52.04 16.07 -47.97
CA ALA A 40 -51.77 17.51 -47.97
C ALA A 40 -51.06 17.94 -46.68
N ALA A 41 -51.46 17.39 -45.53
CA ALA A 41 -50.84 17.69 -44.25
C ALA A 41 -49.41 17.14 -44.16
N VAL A 42 -49.17 15.88 -44.58
CA VAL A 42 -47.83 15.29 -44.63
C VAL A 42 -46.90 16.11 -45.55
N ALA A 43 -47.38 16.51 -46.73
CA ALA A 43 -46.58 17.29 -47.68
C ALA A 43 -46.25 18.72 -47.18
N ALA A 44 -47.06 19.28 -46.28
CA ALA A 44 -46.90 20.64 -45.74
C ALA A 44 -46.18 20.68 -44.38
N ALA A 45 -46.03 19.54 -43.71
CA ALA A 45 -45.50 19.44 -42.37
C ALA A 45 -43.97 19.63 -42.32
N ASN A 46 -43.49 20.12 -41.18
CA ASN A 46 -42.07 20.26 -40.87
C ASN A 46 -41.64 19.14 -39.92
N ALA A 47 -40.34 18.82 -39.92
CA ALA A 47 -39.79 17.88 -38.95
C ALA A 47 -40.13 18.30 -37.50
N GLY A 48 -40.67 17.38 -36.73
CA GLY A 48 -41.21 17.56 -35.39
C GLY A 48 -42.74 17.63 -35.34
N ASP A 49 -43.42 17.94 -36.44
CA ASP A 49 -44.87 18.09 -36.47
C ASP A 49 -45.61 16.74 -36.29
N THR A 50 -46.84 16.83 -35.80
CA THR A 50 -47.75 15.69 -35.61
C THR A 50 -48.94 15.77 -36.56
N ILE A 51 -49.15 14.74 -37.36
CA ILE A 51 -50.38 14.54 -38.14
C ILE A 51 -51.30 13.65 -37.32
N LYS A 52 -52.42 14.20 -36.84
CA LYS A 52 -53.35 13.51 -35.97
C LYS A 52 -54.63 13.16 -36.71
N LEU A 53 -55.04 11.89 -36.69
CA LEU A 53 -56.30 11.47 -37.30
C LEU A 53 -57.47 11.80 -36.38
N THR A 54 -58.57 12.22 -37.01
CA THR A 54 -59.90 12.42 -36.39
C THR A 54 -60.99 11.60 -37.10
N GLY A 55 -60.58 10.78 -38.07
CA GLY A 55 -61.39 9.86 -38.85
C GLY A 55 -60.50 8.86 -39.59
N ASP A 56 -61.10 7.77 -40.08
CA ASP A 56 -60.39 6.73 -40.81
C ASP A 56 -59.88 7.23 -42.17
N ILE A 57 -58.68 6.82 -42.56
CA ILE A 57 -58.01 7.23 -43.79
C ILE A 57 -57.97 6.06 -44.77
N ASP A 58 -58.66 6.21 -45.90
CA ASP A 58 -58.72 5.20 -46.95
C ASP A 58 -57.75 5.51 -48.10
N LEU A 59 -56.63 4.77 -48.16
CA LEU A 59 -55.60 4.88 -49.19
C LEU A 59 -55.79 3.84 -50.31
N THR A 60 -56.96 3.18 -50.41
CA THR A 60 -57.26 2.20 -51.46
C THR A 60 -57.43 2.81 -52.85
N LYS A 61 -57.49 4.15 -52.95
CA LYS A 61 -57.50 4.88 -54.23
C LYS A 61 -56.25 4.62 -55.08
N TYR A 62 -55.15 4.18 -54.49
CA TYR A 62 -53.92 3.85 -55.19
C TYR A 62 -53.94 2.41 -55.75
N PRO A 63 -53.74 2.22 -57.06
CA PRO A 63 -53.74 0.89 -57.67
C PRO A 63 -52.54 0.06 -57.22
N ALA A 64 -52.70 -1.27 -57.20
CA ALA A 64 -51.59 -2.19 -56.96
C ALA A 64 -50.48 -2.04 -58.01
N TYR A 65 -49.22 -2.18 -57.56
CA TYR A 65 -48.06 -2.14 -58.43
C TYR A 65 -48.14 -3.18 -59.56
N GLY A 66 -47.89 -2.74 -60.79
CA GLY A 66 -47.96 -3.57 -62.01
C GLY A 66 -49.31 -3.54 -62.75
N SER A 67 -50.35 -2.91 -62.19
CA SER A 67 -51.69 -2.77 -62.81
C SER A 67 -51.92 -1.35 -63.33
N ALA A 68 -51.07 -0.89 -64.27
CA ALA A 68 -51.02 0.50 -64.78
C ALA A 68 -50.70 1.61 -63.76
N GLY A 69 -50.35 1.26 -62.52
CA GLY A 69 -49.98 2.19 -61.44
C GLY A 69 -48.51 2.12 -61.01
N SER A 70 -47.95 3.27 -60.65
CA SER A 70 -46.66 3.42 -59.97
C SER A 70 -46.83 3.29 -58.45
N MET A 71 -45.77 2.91 -57.73
CA MET A 71 -45.77 2.91 -56.26
C MET A 71 -46.00 4.33 -55.72
N HIS A 72 -46.91 4.49 -54.76
CA HIS A 72 -47.17 5.77 -54.08
C HIS A 72 -46.37 5.86 -52.79
N TYR A 73 -45.58 6.93 -52.63
CA TYR A 73 -44.71 7.13 -51.48
C TYR A 73 -45.26 8.24 -50.59
N ILE A 74 -45.37 7.96 -49.30
CA ILE A 74 -45.72 8.93 -48.26
C ILE A 74 -44.48 9.11 -47.38
N ASP A 75 -43.80 10.25 -47.56
CA ASP A 75 -42.59 10.59 -46.82
C ASP A 75 -42.95 11.26 -45.50
N ILE A 76 -42.66 10.59 -44.39
CA ILE A 76 -42.95 11.06 -43.02
C ILE A 76 -41.68 11.47 -42.28
N SER A 77 -40.64 11.92 -43.00
CA SER A 77 -39.35 12.30 -42.42
C SER A 77 -39.51 13.31 -41.27
N GLY A 78 -39.11 12.90 -40.06
CA GLY A 78 -39.20 13.70 -38.84
C GLY A 78 -40.63 13.92 -38.32
N LEU A 79 -41.65 13.28 -38.89
CA LEU A 79 -43.05 13.48 -38.50
C LEU A 79 -43.54 12.39 -37.53
N THR A 80 -44.51 12.75 -36.68
CA THR A 80 -45.34 11.79 -35.95
C THR A 80 -46.71 11.68 -36.60
N VAL A 81 -47.10 10.49 -37.05
CA VAL A 81 -48.45 10.18 -37.53
C VAL A 81 -49.20 9.46 -36.40
N ASP A 82 -50.05 10.20 -35.68
CA ASP A 82 -50.88 9.70 -34.58
C ASP A 82 -52.26 9.32 -35.12
N LEU A 83 -52.55 8.02 -35.16
CA LEU A 83 -53.81 7.50 -35.67
C LEU A 83 -54.96 7.73 -34.68
N SER A 84 -54.69 8.01 -33.41
CA SER A 84 -55.71 8.30 -32.38
C SER A 84 -56.90 7.33 -32.40
N ASP A 85 -56.61 6.03 -32.39
CA ASP A 85 -57.52 4.88 -32.48
C ASP A 85 -58.25 4.70 -33.84
N HIS A 86 -57.93 5.54 -34.84
CA HIS A 86 -58.48 5.41 -36.19
C HIS A 86 -57.70 4.42 -37.07
N THR A 87 -58.27 4.14 -38.24
CA THR A 87 -57.73 3.16 -39.18
C THR A 87 -57.12 3.81 -40.42
N ILE A 88 -55.93 3.39 -40.82
CA ILE A 88 -55.38 3.59 -42.17
C ILE A 88 -55.59 2.31 -42.98
N THR A 89 -56.31 2.40 -44.10
CA THR A 89 -56.55 1.26 -45.01
C THR A 89 -55.67 1.37 -46.24
N ILE A 90 -54.85 0.35 -46.51
CA ILE A 90 -53.97 0.27 -47.68
C ILE A 90 -54.53 -0.75 -48.68
N GLY A 91 -54.80 -0.31 -49.92
CA GLY A 91 -55.38 -1.16 -50.95
C GLY A 91 -54.36 -1.71 -51.93
N GLY A 92 -54.29 -3.03 -52.13
CA GLY A 92 -53.46 -3.64 -53.17
C GLY A 92 -51.94 -3.67 -52.91
N ARG A 93 -51.25 -4.59 -53.61
CA ARG A 93 -49.83 -4.90 -53.38
C ARG A 93 -48.94 -3.71 -53.74
N TRP A 94 -48.11 -3.27 -52.78
CA TRP A 94 -47.13 -2.17 -52.96
C TRP A 94 -47.76 -0.89 -53.54
N SER A 95 -49.01 -0.61 -53.19
CA SER A 95 -49.71 0.59 -53.65
C SER A 95 -49.28 1.84 -52.91
N THR A 96 -49.18 1.77 -51.58
CA THR A 96 -48.78 2.86 -50.68
C THR A 96 -47.64 2.40 -49.80
N LEU A 97 -46.56 3.19 -49.78
CA LEU A 97 -45.32 2.91 -49.11
C LEU A 97 -44.97 4.10 -48.20
N PHE A 98 -44.79 3.85 -46.91
CA PHE A 98 -44.31 4.87 -45.97
C PHE A 98 -42.78 4.91 -46.03
N THR A 99 -42.22 6.11 -46.14
CA THR A 99 -40.77 6.34 -46.29
C THR A 99 -40.33 7.52 -45.43
N GLY A 100 -39.03 7.80 -45.44
CA GLY A 100 -38.44 8.93 -44.70
C GLY A 100 -37.55 8.50 -43.53
N THR A 101 -36.90 9.48 -42.90
CA THR A 101 -35.98 9.27 -41.77
C THR A 101 -36.53 9.90 -40.49
N ASN A 102 -36.34 9.23 -39.34
CA ASN A 102 -36.85 9.66 -38.04
C ASN A 102 -38.38 9.88 -38.01
N GLY A 103 -39.15 9.08 -38.74
CA GLY A 103 -40.61 9.12 -38.71
C GLY A 103 -41.18 8.25 -37.58
N LYS A 104 -42.42 8.52 -37.16
CA LYS A 104 -43.17 7.68 -36.20
C LYS A 104 -44.62 7.50 -36.64
N ILE A 105 -45.16 6.29 -36.50
CA ILE A 105 -46.60 5.99 -36.69
C ILE A 105 -47.11 5.35 -35.39
N MET A 106 -48.21 5.85 -34.82
CA MET A 106 -48.67 5.37 -33.51
C MET A 106 -50.18 5.39 -33.28
N ASN A 107 -50.63 4.67 -32.23
CA ASN A 107 -51.96 4.71 -31.63
C ASN A 107 -53.12 4.40 -32.60
N GLY A 108 -53.17 3.21 -33.21
CA GLY A 108 -54.32 2.89 -34.07
C GLY A 108 -54.15 1.65 -34.94
N THR A 109 -54.94 1.54 -35.99
CA THR A 109 -54.98 0.35 -36.84
C THR A 109 -54.48 0.63 -38.25
N CYS A 110 -53.56 -0.18 -38.77
CA CYS A 110 -53.28 -0.23 -40.20
C CYS A 110 -53.76 -1.57 -40.76
N VAL A 111 -54.52 -1.53 -41.86
CA VAL A 111 -55.15 -2.71 -42.43
C VAL A 111 -54.94 -2.79 -43.94
N GLY A 112 -54.51 -3.97 -44.41
CA GLY A 112 -54.47 -4.30 -45.82
C GLY A 112 -55.80 -4.85 -46.33
N THR A 113 -56.13 -4.63 -47.60
CA THR A 113 -57.32 -5.24 -48.22
C THR A 113 -57.01 -6.62 -48.85
N PRO A 114 -57.96 -7.56 -48.91
CA PRO A 114 -57.77 -8.82 -49.63
C PRO A 114 -57.34 -8.60 -51.09
N SER A 115 -56.29 -9.30 -51.54
CA SER A 115 -55.78 -9.25 -52.92
C SER A 115 -55.83 -10.63 -53.57
N PRO A 116 -56.26 -10.79 -54.84
CA PRO A 116 -56.26 -12.07 -55.55
C PRO A 116 -54.88 -12.74 -55.65
N ALA A 117 -53.80 -11.94 -55.57
CA ALA A 117 -52.43 -12.41 -55.59
C ALA A 117 -51.90 -12.79 -54.20
N ASN A 118 -52.69 -12.58 -53.13
CA ASN A 118 -52.39 -12.81 -51.72
C ASN A 118 -51.21 -12.02 -51.10
N TYR A 119 -50.37 -11.31 -51.88
CA TYR A 119 -49.23 -10.51 -51.39
C TYR A 119 -49.67 -9.14 -50.85
N GLN A 120 -50.30 -9.08 -49.67
CA GLN A 120 -50.71 -7.83 -49.03
C GLN A 120 -50.21 -7.75 -47.59
N TYR A 121 -49.75 -6.56 -47.19
CA TYR A 121 -49.45 -6.19 -45.81
C TYR A 121 -50.31 -5.03 -45.33
N GLY A 122 -50.45 -4.92 -44.00
CA GLY A 122 -51.15 -3.82 -43.35
C GLY A 122 -50.33 -2.53 -43.37
N LEU A 123 -49.01 -2.67 -43.47
CA LEU A 123 -48.09 -1.55 -43.58
C LEU A 123 -46.85 -1.95 -44.40
N TYR A 124 -46.41 -1.04 -45.26
CA TYR A 124 -45.17 -1.14 -46.01
C TYR A 124 -44.24 0.01 -45.62
N ILE A 125 -43.05 -0.32 -45.11
CA ILE A 125 -41.98 0.65 -44.86
C ILE A 125 -40.90 0.48 -45.93
N TRP A 126 -40.54 1.57 -46.61
CA TRP A 126 -39.71 1.49 -47.81
C TRP A 126 -38.64 2.58 -47.83
N GLY A 127 -37.37 2.22 -48.07
CA GLY A 127 -36.28 3.18 -48.22
C GLY A 127 -36.43 4.11 -49.44
N PRO A 128 -36.04 5.39 -49.35
CA PRO A 128 -36.15 6.33 -50.47
C PRO A 128 -35.32 5.90 -51.70
N GLY A 129 -36.00 5.79 -52.84
CA GLY A 129 -35.45 5.44 -54.14
C GLY A 129 -36.56 5.49 -55.19
N LYS A 130 -36.73 6.67 -55.81
CA LYS A 130 -37.90 6.97 -56.64
C LYS A 130 -37.85 6.21 -57.97
N GLY A 131 -38.37 4.98 -58.00
CA GLY A 131 -38.96 4.40 -59.20
C GLY A 131 -38.29 3.22 -59.89
N ASP A 132 -37.30 2.54 -59.28
CA ASP A 132 -36.84 1.26 -59.83
C ASP A 132 -36.44 0.30 -58.70
N LEU A 133 -36.97 -0.93 -58.75
CA LEU A 133 -36.65 -2.05 -57.83
C LEU A 133 -35.16 -2.48 -57.89
N ALA A 134 -34.33 -1.77 -58.65
CA ALA A 134 -33.00 -2.19 -59.10
C ALA A 134 -31.83 -1.40 -58.47
N ASN A 135 -32.06 -0.49 -57.51
CA ASN A 135 -30.97 0.26 -56.88
C ASN A 135 -31.03 0.21 -55.34
N SER A 136 -30.21 -0.66 -54.77
CA SER A 136 -29.93 -0.86 -53.34
C SER A 136 -29.02 0.22 -52.71
N GLY A 137 -28.74 1.32 -53.41
CA GLY A 137 -27.79 2.37 -52.99
C GLY A 137 -28.40 3.63 -52.35
N GLY A 138 -29.72 3.67 -52.12
CA GLY A 138 -30.40 4.79 -51.45
C GLY A 138 -30.33 4.72 -49.92
N ALA A 139 -30.42 5.87 -49.25
CA ALA A 139 -30.50 5.92 -47.78
C ALA A 139 -31.68 5.07 -47.28
N SER A 140 -31.52 4.32 -46.20
CA SER A 140 -32.61 3.52 -45.66
C SER A 140 -33.66 4.40 -44.97
N ALA A 141 -34.93 4.00 -45.02
CA ALA A 141 -35.96 4.62 -44.18
C ALA A 141 -35.64 4.38 -42.69
N SER A 142 -36.11 5.24 -41.80
CA SER A 142 -36.00 5.04 -40.35
C SER A 142 -37.30 5.45 -39.68
N ILE A 143 -38.09 4.46 -39.24
CA ILE A 143 -39.46 4.67 -38.74
C ILE A 143 -39.70 3.87 -37.45
N VAL A 144 -40.31 4.51 -36.45
CA VAL A 144 -40.81 3.86 -35.23
C VAL A 144 -42.31 3.56 -35.36
N LEU A 145 -42.71 2.34 -35.03
CA LEU A 145 -44.09 1.88 -34.96
C LEU A 145 -44.43 1.64 -33.48
N GLU A 146 -45.44 2.33 -32.96
CA GLU A 146 -45.77 2.28 -31.52
C GLU A 146 -47.27 2.14 -31.28
N ASP A 147 -47.70 1.17 -30.47
CA ASP A 147 -49.12 0.96 -30.13
C ASP A 147 -50.02 0.86 -31.38
N LEU A 148 -49.60 0.05 -32.36
CA LEU A 148 -50.34 -0.19 -33.60
C LEU A 148 -50.93 -1.59 -33.65
N THR A 149 -52.14 -1.71 -34.17
CA THR A 149 -52.69 -2.98 -34.66
C THR A 149 -52.47 -3.09 -36.17
N LEU A 150 -51.62 -4.01 -36.60
CA LEU A 150 -51.32 -4.27 -38.00
C LEU A 150 -52.03 -5.54 -38.46
N ASN A 151 -53.10 -5.37 -39.23
CA ASN A 151 -53.79 -6.46 -39.89
C ASN A 151 -53.20 -6.69 -41.29
N TYR A 152 -52.85 -7.92 -41.61
CA TYR A 152 -52.09 -8.38 -42.79
C TYR A 152 -50.56 -8.33 -42.66
N GLY A 153 -50.01 -7.93 -41.51
CA GLY A 153 -48.58 -7.96 -41.22
C GLY A 153 -47.81 -6.70 -41.63
N LEU A 154 -46.49 -6.74 -41.46
CA LEU A 154 -45.53 -5.67 -41.74
C LEU A 154 -44.48 -6.12 -42.78
N HIS A 155 -44.23 -5.28 -43.80
CA HIS A 155 -43.15 -5.48 -44.78
C HIS A 155 -42.21 -4.27 -44.78
N CYS A 156 -40.94 -4.52 -44.52
CA CYS A 156 -39.86 -3.53 -44.58
C CYS A 156 -38.93 -3.83 -45.76
N TRP A 157 -38.59 -2.82 -46.57
CA TRP A 157 -37.58 -2.91 -47.63
C TRP A 157 -36.64 -1.70 -47.54
N ASN A 158 -35.33 -1.92 -47.49
CA ASN A 158 -34.29 -0.92 -47.23
C ASN A 158 -34.67 0.05 -46.09
N ALA A 159 -35.02 -0.50 -44.92
CA ALA A 159 -35.58 0.28 -43.81
C ALA A 159 -35.09 -0.18 -42.44
N ASN A 160 -34.81 0.78 -41.56
CA ASN A 160 -34.58 0.58 -40.13
C ASN A 160 -35.91 0.83 -39.39
N VAL A 161 -36.50 -0.21 -38.80
CA VAL A 161 -37.83 -0.10 -38.18
C VAL A 161 -37.78 -0.61 -36.74
N THR A 162 -38.23 0.21 -35.80
CA THR A 162 -38.43 -0.20 -34.39
C THR A 162 -39.91 -0.44 -34.14
N VAL A 163 -40.26 -1.58 -33.55
CA VAL A 163 -41.63 -2.00 -33.26
C VAL A 163 -41.84 -2.09 -31.76
N ILE A 164 -42.73 -1.27 -31.22
CA ILE A 164 -43.01 -1.13 -29.79
C ILE A 164 -44.51 -1.32 -29.58
N ASP A 165 -44.89 -2.24 -28.70
CA ASP A 165 -46.28 -2.52 -28.30
C ASP A 165 -47.27 -2.75 -29.45
N CYS A 166 -46.80 -3.26 -30.58
CA CYS A 166 -47.66 -3.48 -31.76
C CYS A 166 -48.29 -4.87 -31.78
N ASN A 167 -49.57 -4.95 -32.16
CA ASN A 167 -50.30 -6.19 -32.43
C ASN A 167 -50.28 -6.52 -33.92
N VAL A 168 -49.38 -7.40 -34.34
CA VAL A 168 -49.17 -7.75 -35.75
C VAL A 168 -49.79 -9.12 -36.06
N THR A 169 -50.82 -9.12 -36.90
CA THR A 169 -51.46 -10.33 -37.42
C THR A 169 -51.21 -10.43 -38.93
N GLY A 170 -50.30 -11.32 -39.32
CA GLY A 170 -50.01 -11.63 -40.71
C GLY A 170 -51.22 -12.26 -41.44
N SER A 171 -51.25 -12.11 -42.77
CA SER A 171 -52.28 -12.72 -43.61
C SER A 171 -52.17 -14.25 -43.64
N ASN A 172 -53.16 -14.93 -44.23
CA ASN A 172 -53.13 -16.39 -44.42
C ASN A 172 -52.11 -16.88 -45.47
N ALA A 173 -51.36 -15.98 -46.10
CA ALA A 173 -50.46 -16.31 -47.20
C ALA A 173 -48.98 -16.00 -46.92
N TYR A 174 -48.67 -14.99 -46.10
CA TYR A 174 -47.30 -14.49 -45.91
C TYR A 174 -46.92 -14.37 -44.43
N TYR A 175 -45.97 -13.49 -44.13
CA TYR A 175 -45.33 -13.39 -42.84
C TYR A 175 -46.07 -12.43 -41.93
N GLY A 176 -45.91 -12.58 -40.62
CA GLY A 176 -46.31 -11.54 -39.67
C GLY A 176 -45.44 -10.30 -39.86
N VAL A 177 -44.13 -10.50 -39.85
CA VAL A 177 -43.11 -9.47 -40.14
C VAL A 177 -42.14 -10.00 -41.20
N TRP A 178 -41.89 -9.20 -42.23
CA TRP A 178 -40.95 -9.50 -43.31
C TRP A 178 -39.91 -8.39 -43.45
N ALA A 179 -38.64 -8.71 -43.18
CA ALA A 179 -37.50 -7.84 -43.40
C ALA A 179 -36.82 -8.18 -44.73
N ASP A 180 -37.07 -7.35 -45.73
CA ASP A 180 -36.50 -7.49 -47.07
C ASP A 180 -35.18 -6.73 -47.19
N GLU A 181 -34.58 -6.76 -48.38
CA GLU A 181 -33.26 -6.18 -48.72
C GLU A 181 -32.83 -4.95 -47.89
N ASN A 182 -31.68 -5.03 -47.22
CA ASN A 182 -31.07 -3.96 -46.42
C ASN A 182 -31.96 -3.40 -45.28
N SER A 183 -32.96 -4.17 -44.83
CA SER A 183 -33.80 -3.76 -43.70
C SER A 183 -33.25 -4.27 -42.38
N ASN A 184 -33.36 -3.47 -41.33
CA ASN A 184 -33.11 -3.85 -39.95
C ASN A 184 -34.38 -3.59 -39.13
N VAL A 185 -35.05 -4.66 -38.70
CA VAL A 185 -36.26 -4.56 -37.87
C VAL A 185 -35.93 -4.94 -36.44
N THR A 186 -36.12 -4.02 -35.49
CA THR A 186 -35.99 -4.30 -34.05
C THR A 186 -37.39 -4.40 -33.44
N ILE A 187 -37.70 -5.54 -32.82
CA ILE A 187 -38.95 -5.78 -32.09
C ILE A 187 -38.66 -5.70 -30.60
N GLU A 188 -39.15 -4.65 -29.95
CA GLU A 188 -38.99 -4.43 -28.51
C GLU A 188 -40.15 -5.04 -27.71
N SER A 189 -41.39 -4.90 -28.22
CA SER A 189 -42.59 -5.46 -27.59
C SER A 189 -43.77 -5.56 -28.55
N GLY A 190 -44.85 -6.23 -28.13
CA GLY A 190 -46.06 -6.44 -28.94
C GLY A 190 -46.54 -7.88 -28.98
N ASN A 191 -47.55 -8.16 -29.81
CA ASN A 191 -48.07 -9.51 -30.04
C ASN A 191 -47.99 -9.85 -31.54
N PHE A 192 -47.41 -11.00 -31.88
CA PHE A 192 -47.10 -11.37 -33.25
C PHE A 192 -47.65 -12.76 -33.57
N THR A 193 -48.43 -12.84 -34.64
CA THR A 193 -48.94 -14.11 -35.17
C THR A 193 -49.18 -14.01 -36.67
N THR A 194 -49.33 -15.15 -37.34
CA THR A 194 -49.73 -15.19 -38.76
C THR A 194 -50.52 -16.44 -39.06
N GLY A 195 -51.46 -16.38 -40.01
CA GLY A 195 -52.02 -17.57 -40.64
C GLY A 195 -51.16 -18.12 -41.79
N GLY A 196 -50.15 -17.37 -42.23
CA GLY A 196 -49.40 -17.60 -43.46
C GLY A 196 -48.17 -18.48 -43.30
N ALA A 197 -47.03 -18.03 -43.83
CA ALA A 197 -45.84 -18.88 -44.02
C ALA A 197 -44.96 -19.01 -42.78
N ALA A 198 -44.70 -17.91 -42.06
CA ALA A 198 -43.94 -17.89 -40.80
C ALA A 198 -44.26 -16.60 -40.02
N VAL A 199 -44.12 -16.58 -38.69
CA VAL A 199 -44.40 -15.36 -37.91
C VAL A 199 -43.43 -14.24 -38.27
N ILE A 200 -42.14 -14.55 -38.36
CA ILE A 200 -41.09 -13.63 -38.81
C ILE A 200 -40.24 -14.26 -39.93
N GLY A 201 -39.68 -13.44 -40.81
CA GLY A 201 -38.75 -13.90 -41.83
C GLY A 201 -37.96 -12.75 -42.44
N CYS A 202 -36.80 -13.05 -43.02
CA CYS A 202 -36.00 -12.08 -43.74
C CYS A 202 -35.40 -12.63 -45.03
N ALA A 203 -35.03 -11.73 -45.94
CA ALA A 203 -34.29 -12.06 -47.16
C ALA A 203 -32.85 -12.51 -46.83
N THR A 204 -32.41 -13.61 -47.45
CA THR A 204 -31.13 -14.29 -47.16
C THR A 204 -30.09 -14.21 -48.30
N SER A 205 -30.40 -13.54 -49.41
CA SER A 205 -29.48 -13.42 -50.55
C SER A 205 -28.34 -12.45 -50.27
N SER A 206 -27.14 -12.75 -50.79
CA SER A 206 -25.91 -11.96 -50.60
C SER A 206 -26.01 -10.49 -51.02
N ASP A 207 -26.93 -10.18 -51.93
CA ASP A 207 -27.00 -8.89 -52.64
C ASP A 207 -28.00 -7.90 -51.99
N GLY A 208 -28.56 -8.25 -50.83
CA GLY A 208 -29.49 -7.42 -50.05
C GLY A 208 -30.13 -8.23 -48.93
N GLN A 209 -29.47 -8.30 -47.76
CA GLN A 209 -29.93 -9.09 -46.63
C GLN A 209 -30.88 -8.27 -45.74
N GLY A 210 -31.94 -8.92 -45.24
CA GLY A 210 -32.77 -8.36 -44.18
C GLY A 210 -32.36 -8.91 -42.82
N HIS A 211 -32.47 -8.09 -41.78
CA HIS A 211 -32.16 -8.43 -40.40
C HIS A 211 -33.37 -8.19 -39.49
N ILE A 212 -33.59 -9.11 -38.55
CA ILE A 212 -34.60 -8.95 -37.50
C ILE A 212 -33.95 -9.21 -36.14
N ASN A 213 -34.02 -8.23 -35.25
CA ASN A 213 -33.61 -8.34 -33.85
C ASN A 213 -34.87 -8.39 -32.97
N VAL A 214 -35.02 -9.43 -32.15
CA VAL A 214 -36.14 -9.59 -31.23
C VAL A 214 -35.63 -9.44 -29.80
N GLU A 215 -35.95 -8.30 -29.19
CA GLU A 215 -35.59 -7.96 -27.81
C GLU A 215 -36.75 -8.25 -26.83
N GLY A 216 -37.98 -8.35 -27.34
CA GLY A 216 -39.16 -8.69 -26.56
C GLY A 216 -40.40 -9.02 -27.40
N GLY A 217 -41.57 -9.02 -26.76
CA GLY A 217 -42.86 -9.32 -27.40
C GLY A 217 -43.34 -10.78 -27.22
N ASN A 218 -44.59 -11.03 -27.62
CA ASN A 218 -45.27 -12.32 -27.53
C ASN A 218 -45.52 -12.89 -28.92
N PHE A 219 -44.89 -14.01 -29.24
CA PHE A 219 -45.02 -14.68 -30.53
C PHE A 219 -45.89 -15.91 -30.38
N THR A 220 -47.00 -15.97 -31.12
CA THR A 220 -47.90 -17.13 -31.14
C THR A 220 -47.84 -17.80 -32.49
N VAL A 221 -47.37 -19.04 -32.52
CA VAL A 221 -47.19 -19.85 -33.73
C VAL A 221 -48.36 -20.83 -33.87
N PRO A 222 -49.19 -20.72 -34.93
CA PRO A 222 -50.24 -21.71 -35.18
C PRO A 222 -49.68 -23.09 -35.57
N ALA A 223 -50.47 -24.14 -35.34
CA ALA A 223 -50.09 -25.53 -35.63
C ALA A 223 -49.60 -25.75 -37.07
N GLY A 224 -48.50 -26.48 -37.23
CA GLY A 224 -47.90 -26.77 -38.53
C GLY A 224 -47.23 -25.58 -39.24
N LYS A 225 -46.98 -24.47 -38.54
CA LYS A 225 -46.27 -23.30 -39.06
C LYS A 225 -44.95 -23.06 -38.32
N PRO A 226 -43.90 -22.54 -38.99
CA PRO A 226 -42.67 -22.13 -38.32
C PRO A 226 -42.76 -20.74 -37.67
N LEU A 227 -42.00 -20.53 -36.60
CA LEU A 227 -41.78 -19.21 -35.99
C LEU A 227 -40.99 -18.30 -36.92
N VAL A 228 -39.78 -18.76 -37.29
CA VAL A 228 -38.85 -18.09 -38.19
C VAL A 228 -38.88 -18.81 -39.54
N LEU A 229 -39.01 -18.06 -40.63
CA LEU A 229 -38.94 -18.63 -41.99
C LEU A 229 -37.60 -19.34 -42.18
N PRO A 230 -37.57 -20.65 -42.53
CA PRO A 230 -36.31 -21.35 -42.78
C PRO A 230 -35.54 -20.80 -43.99
N ALA A 231 -34.22 -20.70 -43.87
CA ALA A 231 -33.32 -20.36 -44.98
C ALA A 231 -33.16 -21.54 -45.96
N SER A 232 -33.34 -22.77 -45.48
CA SER A 232 -33.38 -24.01 -46.27
C SER A 232 -34.34 -25.01 -45.60
N SER A 233 -34.50 -26.22 -46.16
CA SER A 233 -35.31 -27.27 -45.52
C SER A 233 -34.81 -27.70 -44.13
N SER A 234 -33.60 -27.29 -43.73
CA SER A 234 -32.93 -27.75 -42.50
C SER A 234 -32.22 -26.66 -41.70
N SER A 235 -32.29 -25.39 -42.10
CA SER A 235 -31.62 -24.29 -41.40
C SER A 235 -32.48 -23.03 -41.41
N VAL A 236 -32.29 -22.19 -40.41
CA VAL A 236 -32.90 -20.86 -40.29
C VAL A 236 -31.89 -19.76 -40.64
N PRO A 237 -32.35 -18.54 -41.00
CA PRO A 237 -31.48 -17.42 -41.33
C PRO A 237 -30.68 -16.97 -40.10
N GLU A 238 -29.36 -16.81 -40.24
CA GLU A 238 -28.49 -16.25 -39.18
C GLU A 238 -28.79 -14.75 -38.91
N ASN A 239 -29.47 -14.09 -39.83
CA ASN A 239 -29.82 -12.67 -39.76
C ASN A 239 -31.02 -12.38 -38.84
N VAL A 240 -31.57 -13.41 -38.19
CA VAL A 240 -32.58 -13.27 -37.14
C VAL A 240 -31.92 -13.56 -35.80
N GLN A 241 -31.88 -12.55 -34.92
CA GLN A 241 -31.30 -12.65 -33.57
C GLN A 241 -32.38 -12.43 -32.52
N ILE A 242 -32.48 -13.34 -31.55
CA ILE A 242 -33.52 -13.31 -30.51
C ILE A 242 -32.85 -13.23 -29.14
N SER A 243 -32.89 -12.06 -28.52
CA SER A 243 -32.36 -11.80 -27.18
C SER A 243 -33.46 -11.75 -26.10
N GLY A 244 -34.73 -11.64 -26.49
CA GLY A 244 -35.85 -11.68 -25.55
C GLY A 244 -37.20 -12.03 -26.17
N GLY A 245 -38.24 -12.09 -25.33
CA GLY A 245 -39.62 -12.35 -25.74
C GLY A 245 -40.19 -13.68 -25.24
N THR A 246 -41.49 -13.86 -25.42
CA THR A 246 -42.24 -15.08 -25.08
C THR A 246 -42.76 -15.74 -26.34
N PHE A 247 -42.45 -17.03 -26.51
CA PHE A 247 -42.75 -17.81 -27.70
C PHE A 247 -43.69 -18.94 -27.34
N LYS A 248 -44.95 -18.80 -27.76
CA LYS A 248 -46.00 -19.82 -27.60
C LYS A 248 -46.15 -20.60 -28.89
N ASN A 249 -46.08 -21.91 -28.77
CA ASN A 249 -46.02 -22.81 -29.90
C ASN A 249 -47.07 -23.92 -29.78
N ALA A 250 -47.57 -24.39 -30.93
CA ALA A 250 -48.48 -25.53 -31.01
C ALA A 250 -47.75 -26.89 -30.98
N ASP A 251 -46.48 -26.97 -31.44
CA ASP A 251 -45.72 -28.23 -31.59
C ASP A 251 -44.22 -28.09 -31.18
N ASP A 252 -43.58 -29.09 -30.54
CA ASP A 252 -42.19 -29.01 -30.01
C ASP A 252 -41.08 -28.61 -31.02
N SER A 253 -41.31 -28.81 -32.33
CA SER A 253 -40.31 -28.59 -33.39
C SER A 253 -39.89 -27.13 -33.56
N ALA A 254 -40.76 -26.16 -33.25
CA ALA A 254 -40.38 -24.74 -33.38
C ALA A 254 -39.47 -24.25 -32.24
N TYR A 255 -39.35 -24.96 -31.11
CA TYR A 255 -38.32 -24.65 -30.10
C TYR A 255 -36.91 -25.02 -30.55
N ALA A 256 -36.76 -26.09 -31.33
CA ALA A 256 -35.47 -26.45 -31.93
C ALA A 256 -35.01 -25.42 -32.98
N VAL A 257 -35.95 -24.73 -33.61
CA VAL A 257 -35.70 -23.61 -34.51
C VAL A 257 -35.36 -22.34 -33.73
N LEU A 258 -36.13 -22.02 -32.68
CA LEU A 258 -35.86 -20.89 -31.79
C LEU A 258 -34.42 -20.94 -31.23
N ALA A 259 -33.98 -22.10 -30.77
CA ALA A 259 -32.62 -22.30 -30.23
C ALA A 259 -31.49 -22.05 -31.24
N GLN A 260 -31.75 -22.06 -32.55
CA GLN A 260 -30.76 -21.73 -33.58
C GLN A 260 -30.63 -20.21 -33.83
N ASN A 261 -31.59 -19.41 -33.35
CA ASN A 261 -31.65 -17.96 -33.55
C ASN A 261 -31.53 -17.15 -32.26
N ILE A 262 -31.41 -17.79 -31.09
CA ILE A 262 -31.18 -17.04 -29.85
C ILE A 262 -29.81 -16.37 -29.90
N ALA A 263 -29.74 -15.13 -29.43
CA ALA A 263 -28.51 -14.38 -29.33
C ALA A 263 -27.55 -15.07 -28.35
N ASP A 264 -26.24 -14.85 -28.53
CA ASP A 264 -25.23 -15.36 -27.60
C ASP A 264 -25.58 -14.93 -26.16
N GLY A 265 -25.48 -15.86 -25.21
CA GLY A 265 -25.80 -15.61 -23.80
C GLY A 265 -27.29 -15.47 -23.47
N ALA A 266 -28.19 -15.57 -24.46
CA ALA A 266 -29.61 -15.73 -24.20
C ALA A 266 -29.93 -17.19 -23.82
N THR A 267 -30.90 -17.39 -22.93
CA THR A 267 -31.38 -18.71 -22.52
C THR A 267 -32.86 -18.85 -22.78
N ILE A 268 -33.33 -20.09 -22.97
CA ILE A 268 -34.75 -20.41 -23.18
C ILE A 268 -35.24 -21.24 -22.00
N THR A 269 -36.26 -20.76 -21.28
CA THR A 269 -36.96 -21.52 -20.24
C THR A 269 -38.46 -21.43 -20.49
N ASP A 270 -39.12 -22.57 -20.70
CA ASP A 270 -40.57 -22.68 -20.97
C ASP A 270 -41.09 -21.71 -22.06
N GLY A 271 -40.28 -21.52 -23.11
CA GLY A 271 -40.58 -20.63 -24.23
C GLY A 271 -40.36 -19.15 -23.97
N VAL A 272 -39.79 -18.77 -22.82
CA VAL A 272 -39.33 -17.41 -22.54
C VAL A 272 -37.84 -17.31 -22.85
N VAL A 273 -37.47 -16.32 -23.65
CA VAL A 273 -36.07 -15.98 -23.94
C VAL A 273 -35.65 -14.82 -23.05
N THR A 274 -34.50 -14.96 -22.40
CA THR A 274 -33.90 -13.89 -21.57
C THR A 274 -32.42 -13.75 -21.88
N GLN A 275 -31.97 -12.52 -22.08
CA GLN A 275 -30.56 -12.18 -22.26
C GLN A 275 -29.88 -11.94 -20.92
N GLU A 276 -28.78 -12.64 -20.67
CA GLU A 276 -27.84 -12.30 -19.60
C GLU A 276 -26.60 -11.64 -20.19
N TYR A 277 -26.05 -10.66 -19.48
CA TYR A 277 -24.84 -9.97 -19.86
C TYR A 277 -23.73 -10.27 -18.87
N VAL A 278 -22.57 -10.66 -19.39
CA VAL A 278 -21.40 -11.04 -18.59
C VAL A 278 -20.44 -9.86 -18.43
N ALA A 279 -20.38 -8.97 -19.41
CA ALA A 279 -19.43 -7.86 -19.41
C ALA A 279 -20.03 -6.61 -20.05
N LYS A 280 -19.41 -5.46 -19.80
CA LYS A 280 -19.73 -4.21 -20.49
C LYS A 280 -18.50 -3.35 -20.72
N ILE A 281 -18.61 -2.43 -21.67
CA ILE A 281 -17.68 -1.34 -21.92
C ILE A 281 -18.51 -0.05 -21.98
N GLY A 282 -18.30 0.86 -21.04
CA GLY A 282 -19.19 2.01 -20.85
C GLY A 282 -20.64 1.54 -20.64
N ASP A 283 -21.53 1.94 -21.54
CA ASP A 283 -22.96 1.58 -21.56
C ASP A 283 -23.29 0.45 -22.55
N THR A 284 -22.27 -0.12 -23.23
CA THR A 284 -22.47 -1.24 -24.17
C THR A 284 -22.27 -2.57 -23.45
N TYR A 285 -23.26 -3.45 -23.52
CA TYR A 285 -23.29 -4.75 -22.83
C TYR A 285 -22.94 -5.91 -23.77
N TYR A 286 -22.27 -6.93 -23.23
CA TYR A 286 -21.80 -8.09 -23.95
C TYR A 286 -22.17 -9.37 -23.22
N ALA A 287 -22.65 -10.34 -23.99
CA ALA A 287 -23.02 -11.66 -23.50
C ALA A 287 -21.84 -12.49 -22.97
N THR A 288 -20.62 -12.21 -23.44
CA THR A 288 -19.41 -12.92 -23.02
C THR A 288 -18.25 -11.96 -22.79
N LEU A 289 -17.34 -12.32 -21.88
CA LEU A 289 -16.11 -11.56 -21.66
C LEU A 289 -15.25 -11.51 -22.93
N THR A 290 -15.20 -12.58 -23.71
CA THR A 290 -14.40 -12.64 -24.95
C THR A 290 -14.97 -11.73 -26.03
N ALA A 291 -16.29 -11.59 -26.14
CA ALA A 291 -16.90 -10.61 -27.05
C ALA A 291 -16.54 -9.17 -26.63
N ALA A 292 -16.60 -8.86 -25.33
CA ALA A 292 -16.19 -7.55 -24.83
C ALA A 292 -14.71 -7.25 -25.10
N ILE A 293 -13.78 -8.17 -24.80
CA ILE A 293 -12.35 -7.98 -25.08
C ILE A 293 -12.07 -7.80 -26.59
N SER A 294 -12.80 -8.53 -27.43
CA SER A 294 -12.69 -8.39 -28.89
C SER A 294 -13.11 -6.99 -29.35
N ALA A 295 -14.27 -6.53 -28.87
CA ALA A 295 -14.86 -5.23 -29.21
C ALA A 295 -14.11 -4.03 -28.62
N ALA A 296 -13.43 -4.21 -27.48
CA ALA A 296 -12.68 -3.16 -26.81
C ALA A 296 -11.65 -2.51 -27.75
N THR A 297 -11.52 -1.20 -27.65
CA THR A 297 -10.44 -0.42 -28.25
C THR A 297 -9.30 -0.24 -27.23
N ALA A 298 -8.13 0.19 -27.71
CA ALA A 298 -6.98 0.37 -26.82
C ALA A 298 -7.26 1.46 -25.77
N GLY A 299 -7.09 1.13 -24.49
CA GLY A 299 -7.37 1.99 -23.34
C GLY A 299 -8.74 1.77 -22.71
N ASP A 300 -9.61 0.96 -23.31
CA ASP A 300 -10.93 0.68 -22.74
C ASP A 300 -10.87 -0.14 -21.44
N THR A 301 -11.92 0.02 -20.63
CA THR A 301 -12.18 -0.83 -19.46
C THR A 301 -13.33 -1.78 -19.77
N VAL A 302 -13.05 -3.08 -19.70
CA VAL A 302 -14.04 -4.16 -19.73
C VAL A 302 -14.42 -4.50 -18.29
N THR A 303 -15.67 -4.27 -17.91
CA THR A 303 -16.19 -4.57 -16.57
C THR A 303 -17.04 -5.83 -16.58
N LEU A 304 -16.74 -6.82 -15.73
CA LEU A 304 -17.59 -7.99 -15.54
C LEU A 304 -18.83 -7.65 -14.71
N LEU A 305 -19.94 -8.32 -15.04
CA LEU A 305 -21.26 -8.21 -14.41
C LEU A 305 -21.71 -9.52 -13.77
N ALA A 306 -21.04 -10.62 -14.11
CA ALA A 306 -21.31 -11.96 -13.60
C ALA A 306 -20.04 -12.82 -13.68
N ASP A 307 -20.03 -13.91 -12.91
CA ASP A 307 -19.01 -14.95 -13.05
C ASP A 307 -19.07 -15.56 -14.45
N THR A 308 -17.92 -15.93 -14.99
CA THR A 308 -17.83 -16.42 -16.36
C THR A 308 -16.71 -17.44 -16.55
N SER A 309 -16.63 -18.00 -17.76
CA SER A 309 -15.55 -18.88 -18.17
C SER A 309 -14.97 -18.43 -19.50
N VAL A 310 -13.67 -18.57 -19.67
CA VAL A 310 -12.99 -18.30 -20.95
C VAL A 310 -12.43 -19.62 -21.48
N ASN A 311 -13.00 -20.06 -22.60
CA ASN A 311 -12.46 -21.16 -23.36
C ASN A 311 -11.31 -20.65 -24.24
N THR A 312 -10.13 -21.20 -24.03
CA THR A 312 -8.89 -20.72 -24.65
C THR A 312 -8.51 -21.51 -25.91
N GLY A 313 -9.32 -22.51 -26.30
CA GLY A 313 -9.10 -23.40 -27.45
C GLY A 313 -9.00 -24.87 -27.05
N SER A 314 -8.78 -25.77 -28.01
CA SER A 314 -8.78 -27.22 -27.77
C SER A 314 -7.41 -27.81 -27.38
N SER A 315 -6.31 -27.10 -27.63
CA SER A 315 -4.97 -27.57 -27.24
C SER A 315 -4.64 -27.15 -25.81
N ALA A 316 -3.95 -28.01 -25.06
CA ALA A 316 -3.45 -27.73 -23.70
C ALA A 316 -2.48 -26.53 -23.62
N SER A 317 -1.96 -26.07 -24.77
CA SER A 317 -1.08 -24.89 -24.87
C SER A 317 -1.78 -23.61 -25.32
N SER A 318 -3.09 -23.67 -25.61
CA SER A 318 -3.87 -22.54 -26.12
C SER A 318 -4.08 -21.47 -25.04
N ARG A 319 -4.19 -20.21 -25.48
CA ARG A 319 -4.40 -19.02 -24.64
C ARG A 319 -5.42 -18.11 -25.31
N TYR A 320 -6.15 -17.34 -24.51
CA TYR A 320 -6.96 -16.27 -25.05
C TYR A 320 -6.10 -15.01 -25.21
N ALA A 321 -5.89 -14.57 -26.45
CA ALA A 321 -4.97 -13.48 -26.76
C ALA A 321 -5.52 -12.12 -26.31
N ILE A 322 -4.69 -11.33 -25.62
CA ILE A 322 -4.91 -9.91 -25.36
C ILE A 322 -3.83 -9.14 -26.12
N SER A 323 -4.22 -8.46 -27.20
CA SER A 323 -3.29 -7.83 -28.16
C SER A 323 -3.27 -6.30 -28.11
N LYS A 324 -4.02 -5.68 -27.19
CA LYS A 324 -4.20 -4.22 -27.07
C LYS A 324 -4.18 -3.81 -25.60
N SER A 325 -3.76 -2.59 -25.31
CA SER A 325 -3.79 -2.07 -23.94
C SER A 325 -5.23 -1.96 -23.45
N LEU A 326 -5.55 -2.47 -22.26
CA LEU A 326 -6.90 -2.43 -21.70
C LEU A 326 -6.90 -2.72 -20.19
N THR A 327 -8.01 -2.41 -19.53
CA THR A 327 -8.30 -2.85 -18.15
C THR A 327 -9.41 -3.89 -18.17
N ILE A 328 -9.21 -5.01 -17.48
CA ILE A 328 -10.27 -5.98 -17.16
C ILE A 328 -10.60 -5.80 -15.67
N ASP A 329 -11.70 -5.10 -15.39
CA ASP A 329 -12.24 -4.96 -14.04
C ASP A 329 -13.24 -6.09 -13.78
N GLY A 330 -12.87 -7.01 -12.90
CA GLY A 330 -13.70 -8.14 -12.57
C GLY A 330 -14.93 -7.79 -11.75
N GLY A 331 -15.05 -6.60 -11.17
CA GLY A 331 -16.21 -6.28 -10.31
C GLY A 331 -16.39 -7.24 -9.13
N ASN A 332 -15.32 -7.90 -8.70
CA ASN A 332 -15.24 -9.03 -7.74
C ASN A 332 -15.81 -10.37 -8.25
N HIS A 333 -16.02 -10.52 -9.55
CA HIS A 333 -16.43 -11.76 -10.19
C HIS A 333 -15.25 -12.68 -10.51
N THR A 334 -15.60 -13.95 -10.78
CA THR A 334 -14.66 -15.02 -11.10
C THR A 334 -14.64 -15.35 -12.60
N VAL A 335 -13.45 -15.51 -13.16
CA VAL A 335 -13.21 -16.07 -14.49
C VAL A 335 -12.57 -17.45 -14.36
N SER A 336 -13.26 -18.48 -14.84
CA SER A 336 -12.75 -19.85 -14.89
C SER A 336 -12.07 -20.16 -16.23
N ILE A 337 -10.85 -20.69 -16.19
CA ILE A 337 -10.05 -21.03 -17.37
C ILE A 337 -9.99 -22.55 -17.58
N ASN A 338 -9.99 -23.01 -18.84
CA ASN A 338 -9.97 -24.44 -19.17
C ASN A 338 -8.66 -24.98 -19.80
N ASN A 339 -7.69 -24.13 -20.18
CA ASN A 339 -6.32 -24.51 -20.56
C ASN A 339 -5.31 -23.50 -19.99
N ARG A 340 -4.48 -22.82 -20.80
CA ARG A 340 -3.71 -21.66 -20.33
C ARG A 340 -4.56 -20.41 -20.51
N GLY A 341 -4.56 -19.51 -19.53
CA GLY A 341 -5.49 -18.38 -19.48
C GLY A 341 -5.18 -17.26 -20.47
N PHE A 342 -4.98 -16.06 -19.95
CA PHE A 342 -4.82 -14.87 -20.78
C PHE A 342 -3.39 -14.77 -21.34
N GLY A 343 -3.29 -14.77 -22.67
CA GLY A 343 -2.07 -14.56 -23.44
C GLY A 343 -1.79 -13.08 -23.65
N VAL A 344 -1.24 -12.38 -22.66
CA VAL A 344 -1.02 -10.92 -22.72
C VAL A 344 0.13 -10.60 -23.69
N GLY A 345 -0.10 -9.64 -24.60
CA GLY A 345 0.85 -9.25 -25.65
C GLY A 345 0.90 -10.22 -26.84
N MET A 346 0.17 -11.35 -26.75
CA MET A 346 0.00 -12.28 -27.86
C MET A 346 -0.70 -11.57 -29.01
N ASN A 347 -0.12 -11.66 -30.21
CA ASN A 347 -0.59 -10.99 -31.43
C ASN A 347 -0.64 -9.45 -31.36
N ALA A 348 -0.02 -8.83 -30.34
CA ALA A 348 0.14 -7.38 -30.31
C ALA A 348 1.19 -6.94 -31.34
N SER A 349 0.99 -5.77 -31.96
CA SER A 349 1.95 -5.19 -32.92
C SER A 349 3.01 -4.30 -32.25
N SER A 350 2.84 -3.98 -30.96
CA SER A 350 3.74 -3.16 -30.15
C SER A 350 3.55 -3.51 -28.67
N ASN A 351 4.40 -2.98 -27.79
CA ASN A 351 4.25 -3.16 -26.35
C ASN A 351 2.90 -2.59 -25.87
N ILE A 352 2.23 -3.30 -24.96
CA ILE A 352 0.91 -2.93 -24.42
C ILE A 352 0.91 -2.83 -22.89
N ASP A 353 -0.11 -2.17 -22.36
CA ASP A 353 -0.38 -2.00 -20.93
C ASP A 353 -1.68 -2.71 -20.57
N VAL A 354 -1.61 -3.70 -19.67
CA VAL A 354 -2.79 -4.47 -19.27
C VAL A 354 -2.96 -4.43 -17.76
N THR A 355 -4.19 -4.17 -17.31
CA THR A 355 -4.55 -4.20 -15.89
C THR A 355 -5.64 -5.24 -15.65
N PHE A 356 -5.44 -6.11 -14.67
CA PHE A 356 -6.48 -6.96 -14.08
C PHE A 356 -6.82 -6.41 -12.71
N LYS A 357 -8.08 -6.04 -12.49
CA LYS A 357 -8.52 -5.37 -11.27
C LYS A 357 -9.74 -6.05 -10.67
N ASN A 358 -9.83 -6.15 -9.34
CA ASN A 358 -11.00 -6.69 -8.62
C ASN A 358 -11.50 -8.03 -9.22
N ILE A 359 -10.60 -8.95 -9.54
CA ILE A 359 -10.95 -10.14 -10.33
C ILE A 359 -10.35 -11.39 -9.73
N THR A 360 -11.12 -12.48 -9.72
CA THR A 360 -10.58 -13.81 -9.43
C THR A 360 -10.44 -14.59 -10.72
N ILE A 361 -9.27 -15.10 -11.04
CA ILE A 361 -9.01 -15.97 -12.19
C ILE A 361 -8.59 -17.33 -11.66
N THR A 362 -9.39 -18.36 -11.96
CA THR A 362 -9.12 -19.73 -11.51
C THR A 362 -8.73 -20.63 -12.68
N ASN A 363 -7.82 -21.56 -12.45
CA ASN A 363 -7.39 -22.52 -13.45
C ASN A 363 -7.14 -23.92 -12.85
N PRO A 364 -8.04 -24.90 -13.10
CA PRO A 364 -7.95 -26.24 -12.54
C PRO A 364 -7.05 -27.19 -13.33
N THR A 365 -6.39 -26.73 -14.40
CA THR A 365 -5.59 -27.62 -15.25
C THR A 365 -4.23 -27.94 -14.63
N ASN A 366 -3.69 -29.12 -14.93
CA ASN A 366 -2.41 -29.60 -14.38
C ASN A 366 -1.17 -28.83 -14.89
N ALA A 367 -1.30 -28.03 -15.93
CA ALA A 367 -0.27 -27.07 -16.36
C ALA A 367 -0.87 -25.65 -16.38
N GLY A 368 -1.71 -25.38 -15.38
CA GLY A 368 -2.55 -24.20 -15.32
C GLY A 368 -1.77 -22.91 -15.21
N ARG A 369 -2.22 -21.93 -15.98
CA ARG A 369 -1.74 -20.54 -15.98
C ARG A 369 -2.93 -19.62 -16.03
N CYS A 370 -2.99 -18.64 -15.15
CA CYS A 370 -4.08 -17.66 -15.17
C CYS A 370 -3.73 -16.54 -16.16
N VAL A 371 -2.49 -16.02 -16.05
CA VAL A 371 -1.93 -15.02 -16.95
C VAL A 371 -0.57 -15.51 -17.45
N ASP A 372 -0.39 -15.56 -18.78
CA ASP A 372 0.84 -16.01 -19.47
C ASP A 372 1.19 -14.96 -20.53
N THR A 373 2.12 -14.06 -20.21
CA THR A 373 2.56 -13.01 -21.16
C THR A 373 3.35 -13.64 -22.30
N ARG A 374 3.35 -13.03 -23.49
CA ARG A 374 3.96 -13.59 -24.70
C ARG A 374 4.91 -12.62 -25.41
N GLY A 375 5.58 -11.75 -24.65
CA GLY A 375 6.31 -10.59 -25.16
C GLY A 375 5.38 -9.43 -25.48
N ASN A 376 5.91 -8.34 -26.03
CA ASN A 376 5.17 -7.10 -26.28
C ASN A 376 4.49 -6.50 -25.04
N LEU A 377 5.16 -6.53 -23.89
CA LEU A 377 4.63 -5.99 -22.64
C LEU A 377 5.36 -4.72 -22.26
N ASN A 378 4.64 -3.60 -22.11
CA ASN A 378 5.15 -2.42 -21.43
C ASN A 378 4.89 -2.54 -19.92
N SER A 379 3.62 -2.75 -19.55
CA SER A 379 3.24 -2.97 -18.16
C SER A 379 2.12 -4.01 -17.95
N LEU A 380 2.19 -4.74 -16.84
CA LEU A 380 1.13 -5.59 -16.31
C LEU A 380 0.81 -5.17 -14.88
N THR A 381 -0.44 -4.82 -14.60
CA THR A 381 -0.89 -4.48 -13.25
C THR A 381 -1.93 -5.49 -12.76
N LEU A 382 -1.72 -6.03 -11.57
CA LEU A 382 -2.69 -6.80 -10.79
C LEU A 382 -3.06 -5.95 -9.56
N ASP A 383 -4.30 -5.46 -9.50
CA ASP A 383 -4.81 -4.56 -8.45
C ASP A 383 -6.05 -5.17 -7.79
N ASN A 384 -5.92 -5.67 -6.56
CA ASN A 384 -6.96 -6.48 -5.92
C ASN A 384 -7.39 -7.68 -6.81
N ALA A 385 -6.42 -8.38 -7.39
CA ALA A 385 -6.67 -9.55 -8.23
C ALA A 385 -6.24 -10.84 -7.53
N THR A 386 -6.98 -11.92 -7.75
CA THR A 386 -6.62 -13.27 -7.31
C THR A 386 -6.33 -14.15 -8.52
N LEU A 387 -5.10 -14.65 -8.64
CA LEU A 387 -4.71 -15.66 -9.62
C LEU A 387 -4.52 -17.00 -8.90
N GLU A 388 -5.36 -17.98 -9.23
CA GLU A 388 -5.39 -19.25 -8.53
C GLU A 388 -5.34 -20.44 -9.48
N THR A 389 -4.36 -21.31 -9.31
CA THR A 389 -4.32 -22.59 -10.03
C THR A 389 -4.63 -23.74 -9.07
N THR A 390 -5.63 -24.57 -9.39
CA THR A 390 -6.09 -25.69 -8.55
C THR A 390 -5.76 -27.08 -9.12
N GLY A 391 -4.96 -27.12 -10.19
CA GLY A 391 -4.46 -28.37 -10.77
C GLY A 391 -3.67 -29.22 -9.79
N LYS A 392 -3.43 -30.49 -10.13
CA LYS A 392 -2.83 -31.48 -9.22
C LYS A 392 -1.32 -31.68 -9.41
N SER A 393 -0.76 -31.16 -10.48
CA SER A 393 0.65 -31.34 -10.86
C SER A 393 1.57 -30.27 -10.25
N GLY A 394 2.88 -30.48 -10.36
CA GLY A 394 3.92 -29.52 -10.01
C GLY A 394 4.20 -28.44 -11.05
N TYR A 395 3.53 -28.44 -12.21
CA TYR A 395 3.76 -27.46 -13.30
C TYR A 395 2.80 -26.27 -13.28
N LEU A 396 2.21 -25.97 -12.12
CA LEU A 396 1.28 -24.85 -11.97
C LEU A 396 2.02 -23.53 -11.95
N GLN A 397 1.52 -22.54 -12.70
CA GLN A 397 2.15 -21.25 -12.89
C GLN A 397 1.09 -20.14 -13.01
N PRO A 398 0.42 -19.72 -11.92
CA PRO A 398 -0.65 -18.73 -11.95
C PRO A 398 -0.28 -17.47 -12.73
N LEU A 399 0.93 -16.94 -12.49
CA LEU A 399 1.51 -15.85 -13.26
C LEU A 399 2.79 -16.31 -13.97
N THR A 400 2.80 -16.23 -15.29
CA THR A 400 3.97 -16.49 -16.14
C THR A 400 4.31 -15.24 -16.95
N ILE A 401 5.51 -14.69 -16.77
CA ILE A 401 6.06 -13.64 -17.62
C ILE A 401 6.85 -14.30 -18.76
N GLY A 402 6.13 -14.76 -19.78
CA GLY A 402 6.67 -15.48 -20.93
C GLY A 402 6.84 -14.64 -22.19
N GLY A 403 7.31 -15.31 -23.26
CA GLY A 403 7.67 -14.69 -24.52
C GLY A 403 9.18 -14.59 -24.69
N ASN A 404 9.61 -13.89 -25.73
CA ASN A 404 11.00 -13.51 -25.95
C ASN A 404 11.06 -11.97 -26.09
N GLN A 405 11.38 -11.29 -24.99
CA GLN A 405 11.40 -9.84 -24.88
C GLN A 405 12.62 -9.44 -24.04
N ALA A 406 13.59 -8.77 -24.66
CA ALA A 406 14.80 -8.29 -23.97
C ALA A 406 14.61 -6.96 -23.24
N SER A 407 13.56 -6.18 -23.55
CA SER A 407 13.27 -4.94 -22.84
C SER A 407 12.53 -5.21 -21.53
N THR A 408 12.98 -4.60 -20.43
CA THR A 408 12.36 -4.73 -19.12
C THR A 408 10.89 -4.28 -19.11
N ALA A 409 9.99 -5.18 -18.72
CA ALA A 409 8.58 -4.84 -18.52
C ALA A 409 8.31 -4.45 -17.06
N THR A 410 7.42 -3.49 -16.82
CA THR A 410 6.99 -3.16 -15.45
C THR A 410 5.85 -4.09 -15.03
N VAL A 411 5.99 -4.78 -13.90
CA VAL A 411 4.92 -5.61 -13.33
C VAL A 411 4.56 -5.07 -11.94
N THR A 412 3.29 -4.76 -11.72
CA THR A 412 2.79 -4.30 -10.41
C THR A 412 1.82 -5.32 -9.86
N VAL A 413 2.06 -5.80 -8.63
CA VAL A 413 1.19 -6.71 -7.88
C VAL A 413 0.81 -6.00 -6.59
N LYS A 414 -0.44 -5.53 -6.52
CA LYS A 414 -0.94 -4.71 -5.42
C LYS A 414 -2.20 -5.31 -4.84
N ASP A 415 -2.24 -5.45 -3.52
CA ASP A 415 -3.38 -5.97 -2.76
C ASP A 415 -3.92 -7.29 -3.34
N SER A 416 -3.04 -8.09 -3.94
CA SER A 416 -3.39 -9.22 -4.80
C SER A 416 -2.96 -10.55 -4.22
N VAL A 417 -3.58 -11.64 -4.67
CA VAL A 417 -3.25 -13.01 -4.24
C VAL A 417 -2.82 -13.81 -5.46
N ILE A 418 -1.61 -14.38 -5.44
CA ILE A 418 -1.11 -15.28 -6.48
C ILE A 418 -0.77 -16.60 -5.81
N LYS A 419 -1.57 -17.64 -6.07
CA LYS A 419 -1.43 -18.92 -5.37
C LYS A 419 -1.57 -20.13 -6.28
N THR A 420 -0.72 -21.12 -6.01
CA THR A 420 -0.84 -22.50 -6.47
C THR A 420 -1.45 -23.35 -5.37
N SER A 421 -2.53 -24.09 -5.67
CA SER A 421 -3.40 -24.73 -4.68
C SER A 421 -3.83 -23.76 -3.56
N ASP A 422 -4.59 -24.25 -2.57
CA ASP A 422 -5.05 -23.38 -1.48
C ASP A 422 -3.88 -22.91 -0.58
N ASP A 423 -2.84 -23.75 -0.44
CA ASP A 423 -1.78 -23.61 0.55
C ASP A 423 -0.37 -23.39 -0.02
N GLY A 424 -0.20 -23.27 -1.34
CA GLY A 424 1.12 -23.11 -1.96
C GLY A 424 1.90 -24.42 -2.11
N SER A 425 1.32 -25.59 -1.80
CA SER A 425 2.04 -26.87 -1.78
C SER A 425 2.49 -27.43 -3.15
N LYS A 426 2.39 -26.66 -4.24
CA LYS A 426 2.61 -27.08 -5.63
C LYS A 426 3.20 -25.97 -6.49
N GLY A 427 3.96 -26.29 -7.53
CA GLY A 427 4.28 -25.35 -8.63
C GLY A 427 4.94 -24.03 -8.23
N TYR A 428 4.85 -23.04 -9.11
CA TYR A 428 5.58 -21.77 -9.01
C TYR A 428 4.56 -20.63 -9.10
N ALA A 429 4.45 -19.80 -8.05
CA ALA A 429 3.42 -18.76 -8.01
C ALA A 429 3.64 -17.72 -9.11
N ILE A 430 4.87 -17.20 -9.20
CA ILE A 430 5.34 -16.29 -10.23
C ILE A 430 6.59 -16.91 -10.87
N ILE A 431 6.57 -17.03 -12.20
CA ILE A 431 7.74 -17.41 -12.98
C ILE A 431 7.98 -16.39 -14.09
N THR A 432 9.22 -15.94 -14.24
CA THR A 432 9.62 -15.02 -15.32
C THR A 432 10.69 -15.63 -16.21
N PHE A 433 10.56 -15.39 -17.51
CA PHE A 433 11.47 -15.82 -18.57
C PHE A 433 12.05 -14.62 -19.35
N ASN A 434 11.72 -13.40 -18.93
CA ASN A 434 12.09 -12.13 -19.56
C ASN A 434 12.42 -11.10 -18.47
N PRO A 435 13.17 -10.02 -18.76
CA PRO A 435 13.51 -9.01 -17.78
C PRO A 435 12.27 -8.27 -17.27
N VAL A 436 12.16 -8.10 -15.95
CA VAL A 436 11.02 -7.42 -15.30
C VAL A 436 11.46 -6.48 -14.18
N ALA A 437 10.77 -5.35 -14.05
CA ALA A 437 10.78 -4.53 -12.85
C ALA A 437 9.47 -4.79 -12.10
N MET A 438 9.51 -5.66 -11.09
CA MET A 438 8.34 -6.16 -10.38
C MET A 438 8.18 -5.50 -9.01
N ASN A 439 7.04 -4.85 -8.78
CA ASN A 439 6.69 -4.19 -7.52
C ASN A 439 5.53 -4.94 -6.84
N ILE A 440 5.75 -5.47 -5.63
CA ILE A 440 4.79 -6.28 -4.87
C ILE A 440 4.44 -5.56 -3.57
N THR A 441 3.16 -5.21 -3.38
CA THR A 441 2.70 -4.44 -2.22
C THR A 441 1.40 -5.01 -1.65
N GLY A 442 1.31 -5.16 -0.33
CA GLY A 442 0.08 -5.63 0.34
C GLY A 442 -0.42 -7.00 -0.14
N SER A 443 0.42 -7.80 -0.80
CA SER A 443 0.00 -8.95 -1.61
C SER A 443 0.39 -10.27 -0.97
N THR A 444 -0.24 -11.38 -1.38
CA THR A 444 0.07 -12.73 -0.89
C THR A 444 0.48 -13.65 -2.04
N ILE A 445 1.69 -14.20 -1.98
CA ILE A 445 2.29 -15.08 -2.99
C ILE A 445 2.51 -16.47 -2.37
N LYS A 446 2.00 -17.54 -2.99
CA LYS A 446 2.10 -18.91 -2.46
C LYS A 446 2.47 -19.95 -3.53
N GLY A 447 3.54 -20.72 -3.30
CA GLY A 447 3.99 -21.80 -4.18
C GLY A 447 5.19 -22.58 -3.64
N TRP A 448 5.75 -23.52 -4.40
CA TRP A 448 7.08 -24.09 -4.10
C TRP A 448 8.15 -23.01 -4.20
N ALA A 449 8.09 -22.26 -5.30
CA ALA A 449 8.75 -20.97 -5.43
C ALA A 449 7.66 -19.89 -5.45
N CYS A 450 7.87 -18.84 -4.67
CA CYS A 450 7.04 -17.66 -4.78
C CYS A 450 7.44 -16.85 -6.01
N ILE A 451 8.74 -16.67 -6.23
CA ILE A 451 9.31 -16.01 -7.40
C ILE A 451 10.41 -16.89 -7.99
N TYR A 452 10.34 -17.09 -9.30
CA TYR A 452 11.33 -17.86 -10.04
C TYR A 452 11.75 -17.11 -11.30
N ALA A 453 12.98 -16.59 -11.30
CA ALA A 453 13.63 -15.95 -12.44
C ALA A 453 14.44 -16.99 -13.24
N LYS A 454 13.98 -17.28 -14.46
CA LYS A 454 14.59 -18.29 -15.34
C LYS A 454 15.71 -17.69 -16.19
N GLY A 455 16.71 -18.51 -16.49
CA GLY A 455 17.73 -18.22 -17.48
C GLY A 455 17.20 -18.28 -18.92
N VAL A 456 18.11 -18.09 -19.88
CA VAL A 456 17.82 -18.11 -21.31
C VAL A 456 17.43 -19.51 -21.79
N ASP A 457 16.13 -19.74 -22.05
CA ASP A 457 15.58 -20.99 -22.61
C ASP A 457 14.49 -20.69 -23.65
N GLY A 458 14.90 -20.42 -24.89
CA GLY A 458 13.97 -20.00 -25.96
C GLY A 458 13.27 -18.65 -25.69
N SER A 459 13.75 -17.91 -24.69
CA SER A 459 13.32 -16.59 -24.24
C SER A 459 14.52 -15.65 -24.12
N ALA A 460 14.31 -14.42 -23.63
CA ALA A 460 15.39 -13.46 -23.42
C ALA A 460 16.22 -13.73 -22.15
N GLY A 461 15.71 -14.56 -21.23
CA GLY A 461 16.26 -14.70 -19.88
C GLY A 461 15.75 -13.59 -18.96
N SER A 462 16.00 -13.74 -17.65
CA SER A 462 15.52 -12.81 -16.64
C SER A 462 16.58 -11.79 -16.22
N ALA A 463 17.75 -11.76 -16.87
CA ALA A 463 18.80 -10.81 -16.56
C ALA A 463 18.32 -9.35 -16.61
N GLY A 464 18.77 -8.54 -15.65
CA GLY A 464 18.33 -7.15 -15.42
C GLY A 464 16.97 -7.03 -14.71
N SER A 465 16.51 -8.09 -14.04
CA SER A 465 15.23 -8.06 -13.31
C SER A 465 15.40 -7.49 -11.90
N THR A 466 14.43 -6.69 -11.49
CA THR A 466 14.31 -6.17 -10.11
C THR A 466 13.00 -6.64 -9.50
N PHE A 467 13.03 -7.05 -8.23
CA PHE A 467 11.86 -7.47 -7.47
C PHE A 467 11.81 -6.72 -6.14
N THR A 468 10.95 -5.71 -6.06
CA THR A 468 10.72 -4.95 -4.82
C THR A 468 9.46 -5.43 -4.14
N ALA A 469 9.52 -5.82 -2.87
CA ALA A 469 8.37 -6.26 -2.10
C ALA A 469 8.26 -5.56 -0.75
N THR A 470 7.07 -5.05 -0.43
CA THR A 470 6.79 -4.42 0.86
C THR A 470 5.41 -4.76 1.40
N GLY A 471 5.30 -4.95 2.72
CA GLY A 471 4.01 -5.23 3.38
C GLY A 471 3.30 -6.49 2.87
N SER A 472 4.04 -7.47 2.32
CA SER A 472 3.50 -8.61 1.59
C SER A 472 3.78 -9.96 2.29
N ASN A 473 3.04 -10.99 1.91
CA ASN A 473 3.15 -12.33 2.50
C ASN A 473 3.64 -13.35 1.45
N PHE A 474 4.75 -14.01 1.73
CA PHE A 474 5.31 -15.10 0.93
C PHE A 474 5.14 -16.42 1.68
N VAL A 475 4.51 -17.40 1.05
CA VAL A 475 4.34 -18.75 1.61
C VAL A 475 4.95 -19.75 0.66
N SER A 476 6.16 -20.19 1.00
CA SER A 476 6.88 -21.21 0.27
C SER A 476 6.65 -22.56 0.93
N LYS A 477 5.93 -23.46 0.25
CA LYS A 477 5.60 -24.77 0.82
C LYS A 477 5.88 -25.90 -0.15
N ASN A 478 6.93 -26.68 0.06
CA ASN A 478 7.23 -27.84 -0.79
C ASN A 478 7.11 -29.15 -0.03
N THR A 479 6.15 -29.98 -0.43
CA THR A 479 5.85 -31.26 0.25
C THR A 479 6.54 -32.47 -0.38
N ASN A 480 7.38 -32.28 -1.41
CA ASN A 480 8.07 -33.40 -2.05
C ASN A 480 9.37 -33.73 -1.31
N SER A 481 9.61 -35.02 -1.06
CA SER A 481 10.87 -35.50 -0.49
C SER A 481 11.86 -35.90 -1.60
N GLY A 482 13.10 -35.42 -1.53
CA GLY A 482 14.20 -35.82 -2.43
C GLY A 482 14.98 -34.65 -3.05
N LEU A 483 16.29 -34.85 -3.26
CA LEU A 483 17.25 -33.83 -3.73
C LEU A 483 16.89 -33.20 -5.08
N THR A 484 16.19 -33.92 -5.97
CA THR A 484 15.76 -33.40 -7.28
C THR A 484 14.61 -32.37 -7.19
N ASN A 485 14.06 -32.15 -6.00
CA ASN A 485 12.96 -31.23 -5.74
C ASN A 485 13.36 -30.12 -4.76
N ALA A 486 14.65 -29.82 -4.62
CA ALA A 486 15.11 -28.69 -3.82
C ALA A 486 14.70 -27.36 -4.49
N PHE A 487 14.01 -26.48 -3.76
CA PHE A 487 13.51 -25.19 -4.28
C PHE A 487 13.73 -24.05 -3.27
N GLY A 488 13.79 -22.82 -3.76
CA GLY A 488 13.81 -21.61 -2.95
C GLY A 488 12.45 -20.91 -2.95
N THR A 489 12.22 -20.08 -1.94
CA THR A 489 11.14 -19.08 -1.97
C THR A 489 11.37 -18.11 -3.12
N LEU A 490 12.63 -17.71 -3.26
CA LEU A 490 13.20 -16.95 -4.37
C LEU A 490 14.17 -17.86 -5.12
N VAL A 491 14.01 -17.97 -6.43
CA VAL A 491 14.84 -18.84 -7.29
C VAL A 491 15.38 -18.03 -8.45
N VAL A 492 16.67 -18.15 -8.73
CA VAL A 492 17.35 -17.50 -9.86
C VAL A 492 18.14 -18.51 -10.68
N GLU A 493 18.20 -18.27 -11.99
CA GLU A 493 19.01 -19.02 -12.96
C GLU A 493 19.70 -18.10 -13.98
N ASP A 494 19.71 -16.80 -13.72
CA ASP A 494 20.27 -15.77 -14.59
C ASP A 494 21.03 -14.73 -13.77
N SER A 495 21.87 -13.94 -14.42
CA SER A 495 22.71 -12.91 -13.78
C SER A 495 22.01 -11.55 -13.71
N ASP A 496 22.56 -10.58 -12.97
CA ASP A 496 22.03 -9.21 -12.87
C ASP A 496 20.57 -9.21 -12.36
N ILE A 497 20.35 -9.77 -11.16
CA ILE A 497 19.02 -9.88 -10.55
C ILE A 497 19.04 -9.33 -9.13
N ASP A 498 18.17 -8.37 -8.85
CA ASP A 498 18.04 -7.77 -7.53
C ASP A 498 16.67 -8.06 -6.90
N PHE A 499 16.69 -8.46 -5.63
CA PHE A 499 15.52 -8.51 -4.76
C PHE A 499 15.69 -7.50 -3.63
N ASP A 500 14.69 -6.65 -3.41
CA ASP A 500 14.61 -5.71 -2.28
C ASP A 500 13.31 -5.96 -1.51
N ILE A 501 13.41 -6.59 -0.34
CA ILE A 501 12.26 -7.06 0.42
C ILE A 501 12.28 -6.43 1.82
N THR A 502 11.21 -5.75 2.20
CA THR A 502 11.06 -5.08 3.52
C THR A 502 9.66 -5.28 4.07
N ASN A 503 9.49 -5.24 5.41
CA ASN A 503 8.18 -5.32 6.05
C ASN A 503 7.28 -6.50 5.56
N CYS A 504 7.87 -7.62 5.15
CA CYS A 504 7.15 -8.76 4.61
C CYS A 504 7.13 -9.93 5.60
N ASN A 505 6.08 -10.76 5.54
CA ASN A 505 6.04 -12.05 6.22
C ASN A 505 6.45 -13.15 5.25
N ILE A 506 7.46 -13.94 5.59
CA ILE A 506 7.98 -15.02 4.74
C ILE A 506 7.89 -16.31 5.53
N SER A 507 7.06 -17.25 5.11
CA SER A 507 6.94 -18.57 5.73
C SER A 507 7.48 -19.64 4.81
N ILE A 508 8.41 -20.44 5.32
CA ILE A 508 9.14 -21.45 4.56
C ILE A 508 8.90 -22.80 5.22
N ASP A 509 8.20 -23.68 4.50
CA ASP A 509 7.75 -24.97 4.97
C ASP A 509 8.15 -26.07 3.97
N GLY A 510 8.84 -27.10 4.44
CA GLY A 510 9.39 -28.17 3.60
C GLY A 510 9.27 -29.53 4.26
N GLU A 511 8.93 -30.56 3.48
CA GLU A 511 9.15 -31.96 3.87
C GLU A 511 10.62 -32.36 3.65
N ALA A 512 11.04 -33.51 4.20
CA ALA A 512 12.45 -33.95 4.29
C ALA A 512 13.38 -33.53 3.12
N ASN A 513 14.28 -32.59 3.45
CA ASN A 513 15.43 -32.04 2.70
C ASN A 513 15.13 -31.06 1.54
N HIS A 514 15.41 -29.76 1.82
CA HIS A 514 15.86 -28.68 0.91
C HIS A 514 14.81 -27.65 0.38
N GLN A 515 14.13 -26.92 1.28
CA GLN A 515 13.46 -25.66 0.92
C GLN A 515 14.28 -24.47 1.45
N TYR A 516 14.63 -23.54 0.58
CA TYR A 516 15.47 -22.39 0.92
C TYR A 516 14.68 -21.08 0.91
N LEU A 517 15.21 -20.07 1.61
CA LEU A 517 14.80 -18.69 1.41
C LEU A 517 15.19 -18.24 0.00
N PHE A 518 16.44 -18.48 -0.38
CA PHE A 518 16.97 -18.18 -1.70
C PHE A 518 17.81 -19.35 -2.25
N THR A 519 17.73 -19.58 -3.56
CA THR A 519 18.64 -20.50 -4.26
C THR A 519 18.94 -20.07 -5.69
N ASN A 520 20.21 -20.19 -6.07
CA ASN A 520 20.76 -20.19 -7.44
C ASN A 520 21.25 -21.58 -7.87
N ASN A 521 21.44 -22.49 -6.91
CA ASN A 521 22.01 -23.81 -7.12
C ASN A 521 20.91 -24.86 -7.07
N VAL A 522 20.57 -25.36 -8.25
CA VAL A 522 19.92 -26.65 -8.34
C VAL A 522 20.75 -27.44 -9.34
N GLU A 523 21.62 -28.33 -8.85
CA GLU A 523 22.38 -29.32 -9.64
C GLU A 523 21.53 -30.02 -10.72
N TYR A 524 20.20 -30.04 -10.54
CA TYR A 524 19.22 -30.57 -11.49
C TYR A 524 18.67 -29.55 -12.51
N LEU A 525 18.58 -28.25 -12.20
CA LEU A 525 18.08 -27.22 -13.14
C LEU A 525 19.14 -26.76 -14.14
N ARG A 526 20.43 -26.86 -13.77
CA ARG A 526 21.57 -26.62 -14.68
C ARG A 526 21.63 -27.55 -15.91
N GLN A 527 20.79 -28.60 -16.00
CA GLN A 527 20.73 -29.43 -17.21
C GLN A 527 20.11 -28.70 -18.43
N TYR A 528 19.46 -27.54 -18.22
CA TYR A 528 18.74 -26.78 -19.25
C TYR A 528 19.32 -25.38 -19.52
N VAL A 529 20.25 -24.92 -18.69
CA VAL A 529 21.04 -23.69 -18.88
C VAL A 529 22.43 -24.12 -19.33
N ASP A 530 23.18 -23.29 -20.06
CA ASP A 530 24.58 -23.61 -20.42
C ASP A 530 25.33 -24.00 -19.13
N PRO A 531 25.82 -25.23 -18.98
CA PRO A 531 26.49 -25.68 -17.76
C PRO A 531 27.78 -24.90 -17.46
N ASN A 532 28.22 -24.05 -18.39
CA ASN A 532 29.36 -23.14 -18.24
C ASN A 532 28.97 -21.67 -18.01
N ALA A 533 27.67 -21.33 -17.96
CA ALA A 533 27.24 -19.98 -17.62
C ALA A 533 27.46 -19.75 -16.11
N GLU A 534 28.32 -18.79 -15.79
CA GLU A 534 28.49 -18.27 -14.43
C GLU A 534 27.29 -17.36 -14.13
N ILE A 535 26.71 -17.50 -12.92
CA ILE A 535 25.64 -16.62 -12.42
C ILE A 535 26.33 -15.58 -11.56
N GLU A 536 26.24 -14.32 -11.99
CA GLU A 536 26.93 -13.19 -11.37
C GLU A 536 25.93 -12.03 -11.10
N ASP A 537 26.34 -11.06 -10.30
CA ASP A 537 25.58 -9.85 -9.97
C ASP A 537 24.14 -10.15 -9.48
N VAL A 538 23.98 -11.08 -8.54
CA VAL A 538 22.70 -11.38 -7.90
C VAL A 538 22.70 -10.91 -6.44
N THR A 539 21.78 -10.01 -6.12
CA THR A 539 21.59 -9.48 -4.76
C THR A 539 20.21 -9.82 -4.23
N VAL A 540 20.15 -10.44 -3.04
CA VAL A 540 18.90 -10.60 -2.28
C VAL A 540 18.99 -9.78 -0.99
N ALA A 541 18.45 -8.57 -1.00
CA ALA A 541 18.42 -7.69 0.15
C ALA A 541 17.15 -7.92 0.99
N LEU A 542 17.34 -8.23 2.28
CA LEU A 542 16.27 -8.31 3.27
C LEU A 542 16.48 -7.22 4.32
N GLY A 543 15.67 -6.16 4.22
CA GLY A 543 15.73 -5.02 5.13
C GLY A 543 14.87 -5.18 6.39
N GLU A 544 14.63 -4.06 7.06
CA GLU A 544 13.88 -4.00 8.32
C GLU A 544 12.42 -4.48 8.20
N GLY A 545 11.87 -4.92 9.34
CA GLY A 545 10.46 -5.27 9.48
C GLY A 545 10.04 -6.61 8.86
N ASN A 546 10.94 -7.32 8.18
CA ASN A 546 10.65 -8.67 7.69
C ASN A 546 10.47 -9.65 8.85
N ASN A 547 9.54 -10.58 8.72
CA ASN A 547 9.34 -11.71 9.64
C ASN A 547 9.48 -13.02 8.87
N VAL A 548 10.61 -13.69 9.05
CA VAL A 548 10.99 -14.90 8.33
C VAL A 548 10.86 -16.12 9.24
N ASP A 549 9.91 -16.97 8.91
CA ASP A 549 9.62 -18.22 9.63
C ASP A 549 10.11 -19.43 8.83
N LEU A 550 11.36 -19.80 9.09
CA LEU A 550 11.98 -21.04 8.64
C LEU A 550 11.53 -22.19 9.54
N LYS A 551 10.65 -23.07 9.02
CA LYS A 551 10.23 -24.27 9.75
C LYS A 551 11.33 -25.34 9.74
N ALA A 552 11.09 -26.48 10.38
CA ALA A 552 12.11 -27.48 10.74
C ALA A 552 13.15 -27.77 9.63
N MET A 553 12.72 -27.87 8.36
CA MET A 553 13.58 -28.19 7.22
C MET A 553 13.87 -27.00 6.26
N GLY A 554 13.44 -25.78 6.61
CA GLY A 554 13.75 -24.56 5.86
C GLY A 554 15.12 -23.99 6.20
N ASP A 555 15.85 -23.46 5.21
CA ASP A 555 17.21 -22.92 5.37
C ASP A 555 17.42 -21.59 4.60
N PHE A 556 18.51 -20.88 4.87
CA PHE A 556 18.78 -19.55 4.28
C PHE A 556 19.27 -19.65 2.83
N THR A 557 20.43 -20.28 2.56
CA THR A 557 21.06 -20.33 1.22
C THR A 557 22.06 -21.47 1.11
N VAL A 558 22.34 -22.00 -0.09
CA VAL A 558 23.67 -22.60 -0.40
C VAL A 558 24.07 -22.39 -1.89
N ASP A 559 24.76 -21.29 -2.17
CA ASP A 559 26.02 -21.18 -2.95
C ASP A 559 26.40 -19.70 -3.04
N ALA A 560 26.77 -19.11 -1.89
CA ALA A 560 27.17 -17.71 -1.82
C ALA A 560 28.58 -17.56 -2.41
N THR A 561 28.65 -17.11 -3.65
CA THR A 561 29.87 -16.60 -4.28
C THR A 561 29.97 -15.10 -4.04
N ASP A 562 31.10 -14.47 -4.36
CA ASP A 562 31.24 -13.01 -4.24
C ASP A 562 30.20 -12.25 -5.10
N ASP A 563 29.69 -12.89 -6.15
CA ASP A 563 28.73 -12.32 -7.11
C ASP A 563 27.27 -12.76 -6.85
N VAL A 564 27.02 -13.64 -5.86
CA VAL A 564 25.66 -14.06 -5.47
C VAL A 564 25.51 -13.96 -3.97
N LYS A 565 24.83 -12.92 -3.49
CA LYS A 565 24.77 -12.57 -2.07
C LYS A 565 23.36 -12.49 -1.53
N LEU A 566 23.19 -13.02 -0.31
CA LEU A 566 22.05 -12.72 0.55
C LEU A 566 22.50 -11.65 1.54
N GLU A 567 21.89 -10.47 1.49
CA GLU A 567 22.26 -9.29 2.27
C GLU A 567 21.15 -8.95 3.28
N ILE A 568 21.21 -9.57 4.45
CA ILE A 568 20.25 -9.32 5.52
C ILE A 568 20.75 -8.15 6.37
N SER A 569 19.96 -7.08 6.44
CA SER A 569 20.24 -5.88 7.24
C SER A 569 19.23 -5.67 8.39
N GLY A 570 18.23 -6.54 8.52
CA GLY A 570 17.24 -6.46 9.60
C GLY A 570 16.17 -7.56 9.55
N GLY A 571 15.25 -7.53 10.51
CA GLY A 571 14.09 -8.43 10.58
C GLY A 571 14.14 -9.45 11.72
N TYR A 572 13.08 -10.28 11.79
CA TYR A 572 12.86 -11.31 12.80
C TYR A 572 12.88 -12.70 12.15
N PHE A 573 13.65 -13.62 12.71
CA PHE A 573 13.94 -14.93 12.12
C PHE A 573 13.64 -16.05 13.13
N SER A 574 13.07 -17.18 12.69
CA SER A 574 12.88 -18.35 13.56
C SER A 574 14.16 -19.15 13.85
N LYS A 575 15.24 -18.86 13.13
CA LYS A 575 16.57 -19.48 13.26
C LYS A 575 17.64 -18.39 13.26
N VAL A 576 18.80 -18.66 13.88
CA VAL A 576 19.96 -17.77 13.83
C VAL A 576 20.33 -17.52 12.37
N VAL A 577 20.52 -16.26 11.99
CA VAL A 577 20.97 -15.88 10.65
C VAL A 577 22.46 -16.22 10.51
N PRO A 578 22.89 -16.93 9.45
CA PRO A 578 24.30 -17.17 9.20
C PRO A 578 25.06 -15.85 9.02
N ALA A 579 26.27 -15.75 9.56
CA ALA A 579 27.03 -14.49 9.55
C ALA A 579 27.36 -14.03 8.12
N GLU A 580 27.59 -14.97 7.22
CA GLU A 580 27.82 -14.78 5.79
C GLU A 580 26.60 -14.24 5.03
N CYS A 581 25.40 -14.31 5.61
CA CYS A 581 24.17 -13.77 5.03
C CYS A 581 23.86 -12.35 5.55
N CYS A 582 24.67 -11.80 6.45
CA CYS A 582 24.49 -10.45 6.96
C CYS A 582 25.07 -9.44 5.97
N ALA A 583 24.35 -8.34 5.73
CA ALA A 583 24.83 -7.23 4.92
C ALA A 583 26.10 -6.60 5.53
N ASP A 584 26.91 -5.92 4.71
CA ASP A 584 28.11 -5.23 5.17
C ASP A 584 27.81 -4.26 6.32
N GLY A 585 28.52 -4.42 7.43
CA GLY A 585 28.30 -3.62 8.64
C GLY A 585 27.14 -4.09 9.53
N TYR A 586 26.56 -5.27 9.26
CA TYR A 586 25.53 -5.91 10.07
C TYR A 586 26.01 -7.27 10.60
N ALA A 587 25.42 -7.73 11.71
CA ALA A 587 25.73 -9.02 12.33
C ALA A 587 24.46 -9.69 12.87
N ALA A 588 24.45 -11.02 12.83
CA ALA A 588 23.40 -11.82 13.42
C ALA A 588 23.48 -11.80 14.96
N ILE A 589 22.34 -11.57 15.61
CA ILE A 589 22.21 -11.67 17.06
C ILE A 589 21.89 -13.13 17.40
N ALA A 590 22.86 -13.81 18.01
CA ALA A 590 22.79 -15.26 18.28
C ALA A 590 21.79 -15.63 19.39
N THR A 591 21.30 -14.65 20.15
CA THR A 591 20.32 -14.85 21.22
C THR A 591 18.94 -14.40 20.72
N PRO A 592 17.89 -15.22 20.85
CA PRO A 592 16.56 -14.81 20.43
C PRO A 592 15.97 -13.76 21.39
N ASP A 593 15.07 -12.93 20.88
CA ASP A 593 14.29 -11.97 21.65
C ASP A 593 13.24 -12.66 22.55
N ALA A 594 12.47 -11.85 23.30
CA ALA A 594 11.42 -12.34 24.19
C ALA A 594 10.30 -13.14 23.49
N SER A 595 10.17 -13.03 22.16
CA SER A 595 9.24 -13.80 21.33
C SER A 595 9.84 -15.12 20.80
N GLY A 596 11.14 -15.36 21.06
CA GLY A 596 11.88 -16.51 20.56
C GLY A 596 12.41 -16.32 19.13
N LYS A 597 12.51 -15.08 18.64
CA LYS A 597 12.99 -14.77 17.28
C LYS A 597 14.40 -14.18 17.31
N TYR A 598 15.23 -14.58 16.36
CA TYR A 598 16.57 -14.02 16.13
C TYR A 598 16.47 -12.78 15.27
N THR A 599 17.43 -11.87 15.39
CA THR A 599 17.44 -10.60 14.66
C THR A 599 18.80 -10.35 14.02
N VAL A 600 18.82 -9.45 13.05
CA VAL A 600 20.05 -8.89 12.47
C VAL A 600 20.04 -7.40 12.74
N GLY A 601 21.17 -6.86 13.16
CA GLY A 601 21.34 -5.44 13.41
C GLY A 601 22.76 -5.03 13.08
N LYS A 602 23.04 -3.74 13.08
CA LYS A 602 24.44 -3.31 13.10
C LYS A 602 25.06 -3.86 14.38
N PRO A 603 26.35 -4.27 14.36
CA PRO A 603 27.04 -4.61 15.59
C PRO A 603 26.73 -3.53 16.62
N ASN A 604 26.04 -3.94 17.69
CA ASN A 604 25.78 -3.18 18.92
C ASN A 604 24.61 -2.15 18.96
N ASP A 605 23.53 -2.31 18.18
CA ASP A 605 22.29 -1.51 18.35
C ASP A 605 21.55 -1.72 19.69
N GLY A 606 22.07 -2.54 20.62
CA GLY A 606 21.36 -2.98 21.83
C GLY A 606 22.07 -2.78 23.17
N ALA A 607 23.23 -2.12 23.24
CA ALA A 607 23.90 -1.93 24.53
C ALA A 607 23.10 -1.00 25.42
N ASN A 608 22.59 -1.46 26.57
CA ASN A 608 21.94 -0.56 27.53
C ASN A 608 23.02 0.15 28.35
N ILE A 609 23.07 1.48 28.24
CA ILE A 609 23.79 2.32 29.21
C ILE A 609 22.72 2.83 30.17
N THR A 610 22.73 2.32 31.39
CA THR A 610 21.76 2.71 32.42
C THR A 610 22.44 3.64 33.41
N VAL A 611 21.82 4.78 33.72
CA VAL A 611 22.27 5.67 34.80
C VAL A 611 21.71 5.13 36.11
N ALA A 612 22.55 4.96 37.13
CA ALA A 612 22.10 4.58 38.46
C ALA A 612 21.12 5.61 39.05
N ASP A 613 20.21 5.15 39.91
CA ASP A 613 19.30 6.00 40.69
C ASP A 613 20.02 6.72 41.85
N GLU A 614 21.16 7.32 41.56
CA GLU A 614 21.99 8.06 42.50
C GLU A 614 22.53 9.33 41.86
N ILE A 615 22.78 10.36 42.68
CA ILE A 615 23.45 11.58 42.23
C ILE A 615 24.97 11.34 42.03
N SER A 616 25.51 10.27 42.62
CA SER A 616 26.74 9.62 42.17
C SER A 616 26.48 9.00 40.80
N GLN A 617 26.94 9.63 39.71
CA GLN A 617 26.59 9.24 38.35
C GLN A 617 27.31 7.94 37.98
N ASN A 618 26.71 6.82 38.35
CA ASN A 618 27.20 5.50 38.00
C ASN A 618 26.51 5.05 36.71
N PHE A 619 27.29 4.68 35.71
CA PHE A 619 26.81 4.13 34.44
C PHE A 619 27.08 2.64 34.43
N TYR A 620 26.04 1.86 34.16
CA TYR A 620 26.16 0.41 34.02
C TYR A 620 26.30 0.05 32.54
N ILE A 621 27.32 -0.76 32.23
CA ILE A 621 27.51 -1.39 30.92
C ILE A 621 27.38 -2.90 31.12
N ASP A 622 26.46 -3.51 30.37
CA ASP A 622 26.20 -4.95 30.36
C ASP A 622 27.38 -5.73 29.75
N GLU A 623 27.91 -6.73 30.47
CA GLU A 623 29.03 -7.58 30.01
C GLU A 623 28.62 -8.54 28.88
N ASP A 624 27.34 -8.90 28.76
CA ASP A 624 26.87 -9.88 27.76
C ASP A 624 26.84 -9.31 26.33
N PHE A 625 27.11 -8.01 26.16
CA PHE A 625 26.95 -7.31 24.89
C PHE A 625 28.24 -7.12 24.08
N TYR A 626 29.42 -7.46 24.63
CA TYR A 626 30.72 -7.18 23.99
C TYR A 626 31.80 -8.24 24.23
N GLY A 627 32.73 -8.39 23.29
CA GLY A 627 33.96 -9.19 23.48
C GLY A 627 34.96 -8.51 24.42
N GLU A 628 35.99 -9.26 24.86
CA GLU A 628 37.01 -8.86 25.86
C GLU A 628 37.75 -7.51 25.60
N ASN A 629 37.55 -6.84 24.46
CA ASN A 629 38.35 -5.70 23.99
C ASN A 629 37.57 -4.38 23.79
N ALA A 630 36.34 -4.25 24.30
CA ALA A 630 35.57 -3.01 24.17
C ALA A 630 36.24 -1.82 24.90
N TYR A 631 36.03 -0.61 24.38
CA TYR A 631 36.73 0.60 24.79
C TYR A 631 35.75 1.74 25.07
N VAL A 632 35.91 2.47 26.18
CA VAL A 632 35.01 3.57 26.55
C VAL A 632 35.80 4.88 26.59
N ALA A 633 35.31 5.88 25.86
CA ALA A 633 35.80 7.25 25.98
C ALA A 633 34.74 8.13 26.66
N VAL A 634 35.19 8.97 27.58
CA VAL A 634 34.35 9.97 28.24
C VAL A 634 34.85 11.33 27.82
N THR A 635 33.96 12.15 27.25
CA THR A 635 34.28 13.50 26.77
C THR A 635 33.47 14.51 27.57
N TYR A 636 34.15 15.49 28.14
CA TYR A 636 33.51 16.66 28.75
C TYR A 636 33.46 17.78 27.71
N ASN A 637 32.28 18.29 27.42
CA ASN A 637 32.12 19.50 26.61
C ASN A 637 32.43 20.76 27.44
N THR A 638 33.67 20.90 27.91
CA THR A 638 34.19 22.20 28.40
C THR A 638 34.85 22.92 27.22
N ASN A 639 35.01 24.25 27.29
CA ASN A 639 35.77 25.04 26.31
C ASN A 639 37.29 24.67 26.25
N THR A 640 37.68 23.53 26.80
CA THR A 640 39.02 22.95 26.83
C THR A 640 38.88 21.45 26.54
N ASN A 641 39.20 21.04 25.31
CA ASN A 641 39.23 19.64 24.90
C ASN A 641 40.06 18.80 25.87
N VAL A 642 39.41 17.98 26.69
CA VAL A 642 40.05 16.89 27.43
C VAL A 642 39.36 15.60 26.99
N GLU A 643 40.07 14.80 26.19
CA GLU A 643 39.68 13.44 25.82
C GLU A 643 40.31 12.48 26.83
N GLU A 644 39.48 11.78 27.61
CA GLU A 644 39.94 10.66 28.45
C GLU A 644 39.36 9.33 27.94
N SER A 645 40.21 8.32 27.93
CA SER A 645 40.01 7.11 27.14
C SER A 645 40.47 5.88 27.94
N ALA A 646 39.60 4.88 28.15
CA ALA A 646 39.90 3.71 28.97
C ALA A 646 39.45 2.39 28.32
N THR A 647 40.26 1.34 28.50
CA THR A 647 39.90 -0.02 28.11
C THR A 647 39.01 -0.63 29.18
N ILE A 648 37.95 -1.36 28.78
CA ILE A 648 37.08 -2.06 29.73
C ILE A 648 37.90 -3.12 30.50
N GLY A 649 38.23 -2.85 31.77
CA GLY A 649 38.95 -3.78 32.66
C GLY A 649 40.29 -3.31 33.22
N THR A 650 40.71 -2.08 32.94
CA THR A 650 41.87 -1.45 33.59
C THR A 650 41.42 -0.46 34.66
N GLU A 651 41.88 -0.61 35.91
CA GLU A 651 41.74 0.44 36.94
C GLU A 651 42.41 1.74 36.44
N ILE A 652 41.64 2.82 36.34
CA ILE A 652 42.21 4.14 36.03
C ILE A 652 42.83 4.68 37.32
N THR A 653 44.16 4.57 37.44
CA THR A 653 44.89 5.15 38.57
C THR A 653 45.26 6.60 38.25
N ARG A 654 44.40 7.55 38.67
CA ARG A 654 44.65 8.98 38.92
C ARG A 654 45.51 9.76 37.89
N MET A 655 44.90 10.67 37.12
CA MET A 655 45.62 11.73 36.39
C MET A 655 44.80 13.04 36.36
N GLY A 656 45.34 14.13 36.91
CA GLY A 656 44.82 15.50 36.73
C GLY A 656 43.56 15.88 37.52
N ASP A 657 43.26 17.19 37.54
CA ASP A 657 42.23 17.88 38.35
C ASP A 657 40.76 17.52 37.99
N LEU A 658 40.47 16.31 37.49
CA LEU A 658 39.12 15.87 37.13
C LEU A 658 38.65 14.66 37.96
N PRO A 659 37.33 14.54 38.22
CA PRO A 659 36.84 13.63 39.25
C PRO A 659 36.90 12.15 38.83
N VAL A 660 37.20 11.33 39.83
CA VAL A 660 37.61 9.93 39.79
C VAL A 660 36.69 9.03 38.93
N LEU A 661 37.26 8.40 37.89
CA LEU A 661 36.75 7.18 37.28
C LEU A 661 37.20 5.96 38.09
N SER A 662 36.29 5.29 38.80
CA SER A 662 36.52 3.94 39.30
C SER A 662 35.69 2.95 38.51
N THR A 663 36.32 1.89 38.00
CA THR A 663 35.63 0.73 37.43
C THR A 663 35.58 -0.37 38.47
N SER A 664 34.38 -0.75 38.93
CA SER A 664 34.18 -1.98 39.72
C SER A 664 33.17 -2.88 39.02
N GLY A 665 33.38 -4.21 39.12
CA GLY A 665 32.36 -5.18 38.74
C GLY A 665 31.32 -5.33 39.85
N ASP A 666 30.04 -5.42 39.48
CA ASP A 666 28.96 -5.81 40.39
C ASP A 666 28.77 -7.34 40.40
N TYR A 667 28.02 -7.86 41.37
CA TYR A 667 27.70 -9.27 41.56
C TYR A 667 26.94 -9.92 40.39
N ASP A 668 26.32 -9.11 39.53
CA ASP A 668 25.54 -9.54 38.35
C ASP A 668 26.33 -9.51 37.03
N GLY A 669 27.64 -9.25 37.07
CA GLY A 669 28.49 -9.20 35.87
C GLY A 669 28.53 -7.84 35.15
N ASN A 670 27.70 -6.87 35.55
CA ASN A 670 27.78 -5.51 34.99
C ASN A 670 29.05 -4.77 35.46
N ARG A 671 29.58 -3.91 34.58
CA ARG A 671 30.68 -2.99 34.93
C ARG A 671 30.17 -1.59 35.18
N ILE A 672 30.62 -1.00 36.28
CA ILE A 672 30.21 0.33 36.75
C ILE A 672 31.26 1.36 36.32
N ILE A 673 30.82 2.46 35.71
CA ILE A 673 31.62 3.65 35.45
C ILE A 673 31.07 4.78 36.32
N SER A 674 31.81 5.20 37.32
CA SER A 674 31.43 6.35 38.15
C SER A 674 31.98 7.66 37.57
N ILE A 675 31.12 8.65 37.37
CA ILE A 675 31.46 10.01 36.96
C ILE A 675 30.96 10.97 38.05
N THR A 676 31.79 11.91 38.47
CA THR A 676 31.37 12.96 39.41
C THR A 676 31.52 14.30 38.70
N GLN A 677 30.43 15.06 38.53
CA GLN A 677 30.54 16.46 38.08
C GLN A 677 30.71 17.39 39.28
N ALA A 678 31.67 18.32 39.19
CA ALA A 678 31.74 19.44 40.12
C ALA A 678 30.45 20.27 40.05
N PRO A 679 29.94 20.86 41.14
CA PRO A 679 28.73 21.69 41.14
C PRO A 679 28.73 22.82 40.12
N ALA A 680 29.91 23.36 39.80
CA ALA A 680 30.04 24.40 38.79
C ALA A 680 29.81 23.87 37.35
N GLN A 681 29.90 22.57 37.14
CA GLN A 681 29.89 21.89 35.84
C GLN A 681 28.59 21.10 35.59
N VAL A 682 27.59 21.15 36.49
CA VAL A 682 26.35 20.36 36.37
C VAL A 682 25.53 20.63 35.10
N THR A 683 25.71 21.81 34.48
CA THR A 683 25.04 22.22 33.24
C THR A 683 25.81 21.78 31.99
N GLU A 684 27.01 21.24 32.16
CA GLU A 684 27.82 20.76 31.04
C GLU A 684 27.43 19.33 30.71
N ASN A 685 27.41 19.04 29.41
CA ASN A 685 27.13 17.71 28.91
C ASN A 685 28.40 16.84 29.04
N VAL A 686 28.23 15.68 29.65
CA VAL A 686 29.14 14.55 29.58
C VAL A 686 28.67 13.66 28.43
N GLU A 687 29.56 13.40 27.49
CA GLU A 687 29.34 12.42 26.42
C GLU A 687 30.13 11.15 26.73
N ILE A 688 29.42 10.04 26.86
CA ILE A 688 29.99 8.72 27.04
C ILE A 688 29.88 8.00 25.71
N ASN A 689 31.03 7.73 25.10
CA ASN A 689 31.14 7.06 23.82
C ASN A 689 31.73 5.66 24.05
N VAL A 690 30.97 4.63 23.73
CA VAL A 690 31.44 3.24 23.73
C VAL A 690 31.92 2.91 22.33
N TYR A 691 33.07 2.27 22.20
CA TYR A 691 33.68 1.84 20.93
C TYR A 691 33.94 0.33 20.95
N ALA A 692 33.87 -0.28 19.77
CA ALA A 692 34.13 -1.70 19.59
C ALA A 692 35.61 -2.05 19.84
N SER A 693 36.52 -1.09 19.64
CA SER A 693 37.95 -1.23 19.90
C SER A 693 38.62 0.12 20.23
N GLN A 694 39.83 0.08 20.79
CA GLN A 694 40.65 1.27 21.00
C GLN A 694 41.03 1.99 19.68
N ALA A 695 41.16 1.24 18.59
CA ALA A 695 41.48 1.83 17.28
C ALA A 695 40.31 2.67 16.74
N ASP A 696 39.07 2.23 16.96
CA ASP A 696 37.87 2.97 16.56
C ASP A 696 37.69 4.26 17.37
N ALA A 697 38.03 4.22 18.66
CA ALA A 697 38.04 5.40 19.53
C ALA A 697 39.02 6.46 19.02
N GLN A 698 40.24 6.05 18.62
CA GLN A 698 41.26 6.97 18.09
C GLN A 698 40.93 7.54 16.71
N ALA A 699 40.08 6.87 15.93
CA ALA A 699 39.62 7.36 14.62
C ALA A 699 38.51 8.43 14.74
N GLY A 700 37.85 8.54 15.90
CA GLY A 700 36.93 9.64 16.23
C GLY A 700 35.57 9.64 15.52
N THR A 701 35.24 8.63 14.69
CA THR A 701 34.01 8.66 13.86
C THR A 701 33.05 7.51 14.07
N ASN A 702 33.38 6.51 14.90
CA ASN A 702 32.65 5.23 14.97
C ASN A 702 32.26 4.83 16.40
N ALA A 703 31.66 5.75 17.17
CA ALA A 703 31.09 5.39 18.46
C ALA A 703 29.91 4.44 18.25
N VAL A 704 29.97 3.32 18.96
CA VAL A 704 28.98 2.25 18.94
C VAL A 704 27.70 2.67 19.66
N LYS A 705 27.87 3.40 20.76
CA LYS A 705 26.78 4.05 21.47
C LYS A 705 27.30 5.33 22.10
N THR A 706 26.51 6.38 22.00
CA THR A 706 26.75 7.66 22.66
C THR A 706 25.62 7.94 23.63
N LEU A 707 25.96 8.19 24.89
CA LEU A 707 25.05 8.76 25.87
C LEU A 707 25.50 10.17 26.19
N THR A 708 24.60 11.14 25.99
CA THR A 708 24.79 12.51 26.48
C THR A 708 24.01 12.66 27.77
N TYR A 709 24.69 13.09 28.84
CA TYR A 709 24.12 13.27 30.16
C TYR A 709 24.57 14.60 30.75
N SER A 710 23.67 15.29 31.45
CA SER A 710 24.04 16.37 32.38
C SER A 710 23.29 16.19 33.70
N THR A 711 23.94 16.53 34.81
CA THR A 711 23.28 16.52 36.14
C THR A 711 22.07 17.46 36.15
N TYR A 712 22.14 18.55 35.39
CA TYR A 712 21.06 19.50 35.22
C TYR A 712 19.82 18.83 34.62
N ASP A 713 19.95 18.19 33.46
CA ASP A 713 18.83 17.54 32.76
C ASP A 713 18.22 16.40 33.59
N TYR A 714 19.05 15.64 34.30
CA TYR A 714 18.60 14.60 35.21
C TYR A 714 17.77 15.18 36.36
N CYS A 715 18.28 16.19 37.06
CA CYS A 715 17.57 16.81 38.18
C CYS A 715 16.26 17.47 37.70
N THR A 716 16.25 18.12 36.53
CA THR A 716 15.01 18.69 35.97
C THR A 716 14.00 17.61 35.62
N THR A 717 14.45 16.49 35.05
CA THR A 717 13.60 15.34 34.75
C THR A 717 12.96 14.78 36.01
N ILE A 718 13.76 14.53 37.06
CA ILE A 718 13.24 14.06 38.36
C ILE A 718 12.18 15.01 38.94
N LEU A 719 12.37 16.32 38.80
CA LEU A 719 11.40 17.31 39.29
C LEU A 719 10.08 17.30 38.52
N GLU A 720 10.12 17.01 37.22
CA GLU A 720 8.96 16.91 36.33
C GLU A 720 8.23 15.55 36.42
N THR A 721 8.96 14.47 36.72
CA THR A 721 8.41 13.11 36.81
C THR A 721 7.39 12.98 37.94
N PRO A 722 6.19 12.40 37.71
CA PRO A 722 5.21 12.15 38.77
C PRO A 722 5.77 11.27 39.90
N ASN A 723 5.38 11.54 41.15
CA ASN A 723 5.89 10.77 42.31
C ASN A 723 5.57 9.27 42.24
N ALA A 724 4.52 8.87 41.51
CA ALA A 724 4.15 7.46 41.33
C ALA A 724 5.24 6.66 40.59
N ASP A 725 6.04 7.34 39.75
CA ASP A 725 7.02 6.72 38.86
C ASP A 725 8.45 6.75 39.48
N LEU A 726 8.62 7.37 40.66
CA LEU A 726 9.91 7.55 41.34
C LEU A 726 10.08 6.68 42.62
N GLY A 727 9.13 5.77 42.87
CA GLY A 727 9.21 4.83 43.99
C GLY A 727 9.02 5.45 45.38
N ALA A 728 9.43 4.70 46.42
CA ALA A 728 9.06 4.98 47.81
C ALA A 728 9.69 6.24 48.43
N LYS A 729 10.85 6.69 47.91
CA LYS A 729 11.57 7.91 48.37
C LYS A 729 11.40 9.09 47.41
N ALA A 730 10.31 9.13 46.63
CA ALA A 730 10.09 10.14 45.60
C ALA A 730 10.12 11.60 46.11
N THR A 731 9.69 11.83 47.36
CA THR A 731 9.65 13.19 47.94
C THR A 731 11.06 13.65 48.30
N GLU A 732 11.83 12.77 48.92
CA GLU A 732 13.22 12.97 49.32
C GLU A 732 14.11 13.14 48.08
N LEU A 733 13.90 12.31 47.05
CA LEU A 733 14.62 12.38 45.77
C LEU A 733 14.39 13.71 45.05
N LYS A 734 13.15 14.20 45.04
CA LYS A 734 12.83 15.52 44.45
C LYS A 734 13.43 16.68 45.22
N GLU A 735 13.41 16.63 46.55
CA GLU A 735 14.06 17.67 47.36
C GLU A 735 15.58 17.64 47.18
N LEU A 736 16.17 16.45 47.07
CA LEU A 736 17.58 16.28 46.74
C LEU A 736 17.91 16.85 45.35
N ALA A 737 17.18 16.49 44.30
CA ALA A 737 17.37 17.03 42.95
C ALA A 737 17.25 18.57 42.91
N LYS A 738 16.24 19.13 43.59
CA LYS A 738 16.05 20.58 43.69
C LYS A 738 17.21 21.27 44.39
N THR A 739 17.66 20.74 45.52
CA THR A 739 18.74 21.34 46.30
C THR A 739 20.10 21.21 45.62
N THR A 740 20.31 20.17 44.81
CA THR A 740 21.46 20.04 43.91
C THR A 740 21.49 21.17 42.88
N LEU A 741 20.36 21.47 42.22
CA LEU A 741 20.28 22.59 41.26
C LEU A 741 20.47 23.95 41.94
N ASP A 742 19.82 24.17 43.09
CA ASP A 742 19.97 25.40 43.88
C ASP A 742 21.44 25.62 44.30
N TYR A 743 22.12 24.54 44.68
CA TYR A 743 23.53 24.57 45.06
C TYR A 743 24.43 24.86 43.86
N ALA A 744 24.25 24.15 42.75
CA ALA A 744 25.01 24.38 41.54
C ALA A 744 24.90 25.81 41.03
N ALA A 745 23.68 26.36 40.98
CA ALA A 745 23.47 27.75 40.57
C ALA A 745 24.18 28.75 41.49
N ALA A 746 24.16 28.51 42.80
CA ALA A 746 24.89 29.33 43.76
C ALA A 746 26.41 29.19 43.62
N ALA A 747 26.90 27.98 43.32
CA ALA A 747 28.31 27.69 43.08
C ALA A 747 28.80 28.40 41.81
N GLN A 748 28.12 28.22 40.68
CA GLN A 748 28.43 28.91 39.43
C GLN A 748 28.45 30.43 39.62
N THR A 749 27.47 30.99 40.33
CA THR A 749 27.41 32.44 40.60
C THR A 749 28.60 32.91 41.45
N TYR A 750 28.95 32.17 42.51
CA TYR A 750 30.04 32.54 43.40
C TYR A 750 31.41 32.40 42.73
N PHE A 751 31.66 31.31 42.01
CA PHE A 751 32.93 31.05 41.34
C PHE A 751 33.13 31.94 40.10
N ASN A 752 32.08 32.27 39.35
CA ASN A 752 32.16 33.27 38.27
C ASN A 752 32.43 34.69 38.80
N TYR A 753 31.94 35.04 39.99
CA TYR A 753 32.23 36.33 40.62
C TYR A 753 33.63 36.39 41.24
N ASN A 754 34.22 35.24 41.55
CA ASN A 754 35.54 35.10 42.15
C ASN A 754 36.41 34.14 41.33
N THR A 755 36.62 34.45 40.05
CA THR A 755 37.42 33.61 39.13
C THR A 755 38.84 33.36 39.62
N ASP A 756 39.39 34.25 40.44
CA ASP A 756 40.72 34.10 41.05
C ASP A 756 40.77 33.03 42.17
N ASN A 757 39.60 32.62 42.72
CA ASN A 757 39.49 31.49 43.64
C ASN A 757 39.37 30.13 42.93
N MET A 758 39.37 30.10 41.59
CA MET A 758 39.65 28.88 40.83
C MET A 758 41.15 28.58 40.92
N ALA A 759 41.66 28.30 42.11
CA ALA A 759 43.02 27.86 42.30
C ALA A 759 43.18 26.46 41.68
N THR A 760 43.54 26.46 40.40
CA THR A 760 44.11 25.32 39.68
C THR A 760 45.53 25.13 40.20
N ALA A 761 45.68 24.40 41.30
CA ALA A 761 46.83 23.55 41.57
C ALA A 761 46.84 23.11 43.03
N ASP A 762 47.01 21.80 43.19
CA ASP A 762 47.69 21.20 44.33
C ASP A 762 49.14 21.75 44.41
N ASN A 763 49.30 22.98 44.90
CA ASN A 763 50.62 23.56 45.17
C ASN A 763 51.17 22.92 46.45
N ALA A 764 51.67 21.68 46.31
CA ALA A 764 52.47 20.97 47.31
C ALA A 764 53.83 21.64 47.60
N GLY A 765 54.06 22.88 47.12
CA GLY A 765 55.30 23.62 47.23
C GLY A 765 55.09 25.06 47.73
N ASN A 766 55.22 25.24 49.04
CA ASN A 766 55.81 26.41 49.70
C ASN A 766 55.20 27.83 49.54
N ASP A 767 54.02 28.03 48.95
CA ASP A 767 53.43 29.39 48.87
C ASP A 767 51.92 29.49 49.18
N PHE A 768 51.42 28.60 50.05
CA PHE A 768 50.04 28.57 50.56
C PHE A 768 49.61 29.86 51.30
N TYR A 769 50.54 30.78 51.59
CA TYR A 769 50.26 32.08 52.23
C TYR A 769 49.86 33.17 51.22
N ASN A 770 50.22 33.03 49.94
CA ASN A 770 49.88 34.01 48.90
C ASN A 770 48.45 33.80 48.35
N ASP A 771 47.95 32.56 48.27
CA ASP A 771 46.53 32.27 47.96
C ASP A 771 45.55 32.76 49.05
N VAL A 772 46.06 32.99 50.27
CA VAL A 772 45.27 33.49 51.41
C VAL A 772 45.18 35.02 51.43
N GLN A 773 45.92 35.72 50.56
CA GLN A 773 45.84 37.19 50.45
C GLN A 773 44.61 37.66 49.65
N ASP A 774 44.14 36.86 48.70
CA ASP A 774 43.00 37.18 47.82
C ASP A 774 41.68 36.50 48.22
N THR A 775 41.68 35.70 49.29
CA THR A 775 40.47 35.12 49.87
C THR A 775 39.82 36.08 50.87
N GLU A 776 38.53 36.36 50.68
CA GLU A 776 37.78 37.31 51.50
C GLU A 776 37.71 36.85 52.97
N PHE A 777 38.30 37.65 53.88
CA PHE A 777 38.31 37.34 55.31
C PHE A 777 36.92 37.51 55.93
N VAL A 778 36.21 36.42 56.19
CA VAL A 778 35.03 36.46 57.07
C VAL A 778 35.51 36.47 58.51
N ASN A 779 35.73 37.66 59.08
CA ASN A 779 35.96 37.80 60.52
C ASN A 779 34.65 37.53 61.27
N VAL A 780 34.40 36.27 61.59
CA VAL A 780 33.35 35.91 62.53
C VAL A 780 33.89 36.18 63.93
N SER A 781 33.54 37.31 64.55
CA SER A 781 33.77 37.51 65.98
C SER A 781 33.03 36.39 66.73
N ALA A 782 33.76 35.39 67.22
CA ALA A 782 33.21 34.11 67.65
C ALA A 782 32.99 34.07 69.18
N PRO A 783 31.75 34.23 69.69
CA PRO A 783 31.40 33.84 71.05
C PRO A 783 31.07 32.34 71.18
N ASN A 784 30.93 31.58 70.08
CA ASN A 784 30.32 30.23 70.11
C ASN A 784 31.27 29.03 69.95
N PHE A 785 32.57 29.22 69.70
CA PHE A 785 33.56 28.12 69.62
C PHE A 785 34.49 28.04 70.84
N GLY A 786 33.94 28.29 72.04
CA GLY A 786 34.70 28.17 73.30
C GLY A 786 35.86 29.15 73.49
N GLY A 787 35.98 30.21 72.68
CA GLY A 787 37.03 31.24 72.80
C GLY A 787 38.44 30.83 72.36
N LEU A 788 38.61 29.64 71.77
CA LEU A 788 39.91 29.08 71.36
C LEU A 788 40.42 29.61 70.00
N PHE A 789 39.51 30.07 69.13
CA PHE A 789 39.80 30.59 67.80
C PHE A 789 39.53 32.10 67.73
N THR A 790 40.44 32.85 67.11
CA THR A 790 40.32 34.32 66.97
C THR A 790 39.69 34.74 65.64
N SER A 791 39.78 33.89 64.62
CA SER A 791 39.06 34.02 63.34
C SER A 791 38.88 32.64 62.71
N LEU A 792 37.80 32.43 61.96
CA LEU A 792 37.55 31.23 61.17
C LEU A 792 37.29 31.67 59.71
N THR A 793 38.08 31.14 58.79
CA THR A 793 37.96 31.31 57.34
C THR A 793 37.53 29.98 56.75
N VAL A 794 36.65 30.02 55.77
CA VAL A 794 36.15 28.84 55.09
C VAL A 794 36.42 29.01 53.61
N VAL A 795 37.16 28.07 53.05
CA VAL A 795 37.47 28.01 51.62
C VAL A 795 36.66 26.85 51.06
N VAL A 796 35.74 27.14 50.16
CA VAL A 796 34.97 26.12 49.44
C VAL A 796 35.64 25.93 48.09
N LYS A 797 36.12 24.71 47.83
CA LYS A 797 36.69 24.34 46.54
C LYS A 797 35.59 23.94 45.54
N SER A 798 35.98 23.91 44.27
CA SER A 798 35.11 23.52 43.14
C SER A 798 34.68 22.05 43.20
N ASP A 799 35.42 21.20 43.90
CA ASP A 799 35.22 19.75 44.04
C ASP A 799 34.42 19.33 45.29
N LEU A 800 33.63 20.24 45.87
CA LEU A 800 32.86 20.06 47.12
C LEU A 800 33.69 20.07 48.41
N GLU A 801 35.00 20.24 48.34
CA GLU A 801 35.82 20.25 49.54
C GLU A 801 35.67 21.57 50.33
N ILE A 802 35.32 21.45 51.62
CA ILE A 802 35.32 22.58 52.55
C ILE A 802 36.62 22.55 53.36
N ASN A 803 37.41 23.59 53.17
CA ASN A 803 38.64 23.84 53.92
C ASN A 803 38.40 24.88 55.00
N LEU A 804 38.68 24.51 56.25
CA LEU A 804 38.60 25.42 57.38
C LEU A 804 39.99 25.93 57.73
N LEU A 805 40.17 27.26 57.79
CA LEU A 805 41.40 27.89 58.26
C LEU A 805 41.08 28.75 59.49
N THR A 806 41.77 28.52 60.60
CA THR A 806 41.54 29.29 61.83
C THR A 806 42.82 29.90 62.37
N LYS A 807 42.73 31.10 62.98
CA LYS A 807 43.87 31.74 63.68
C LYS A 807 43.77 31.46 65.18
N THR A 808 44.85 30.94 65.76
CA THR A 808 44.94 30.69 67.22
C THR A 808 46.14 31.40 67.85
N ASN A 809 46.04 31.73 69.14
CA ASN A 809 47.11 32.38 69.92
C ASN A 809 47.92 31.39 70.79
N PHE A 810 47.80 30.07 70.57
CA PHE A 810 48.43 29.03 71.41
C PHE A 810 49.40 28.12 70.63
N SER A 811 50.26 27.38 71.33
CA SER A 811 51.30 26.56 70.70
C SER A 811 50.84 25.17 70.23
N PHE A 812 50.87 24.88 68.92
CA PHE A 812 50.75 23.50 68.39
C PHE A 812 51.94 22.59 68.74
N ASN A 813 51.64 21.32 69.07
CA ASN A 813 52.58 20.20 68.99
C ASN A 813 51.93 19.16 68.08
N SER A 814 52.61 18.76 66.99
CA SER A 814 52.04 17.98 65.86
C SER A 814 51.47 16.61 66.23
N TYR A 815 51.72 16.13 67.45
CA TYR A 815 51.26 14.83 67.94
C TYR A 815 49.86 14.83 68.60
N ASN A 816 49.30 15.98 69.00
CA ASN A 816 48.11 16.03 69.90
C ASN A 816 46.81 16.55 69.27
N TYR A 817 46.80 16.88 67.98
CA TYR A 817 45.64 17.46 67.30
C TYR A 817 45.25 16.57 66.11
N SER A 818 44.51 15.49 66.38
CA SER A 818 43.95 14.61 65.34
C SER A 818 42.44 14.79 65.30
N PRO A 819 41.89 15.65 64.44
CA PRO A 819 40.45 15.71 64.23
C PRO A 819 39.94 14.34 63.81
N THR A 820 38.86 13.91 64.42
CA THR A 820 38.20 12.64 64.11
C THR A 820 36.75 12.86 63.70
N LYS A 821 36.30 12.13 62.68
CA LYS A 821 34.90 11.98 62.22
C LYS A 821 34.59 10.49 62.27
N GLY A 822 33.57 10.10 63.00
CA GLY A 822 33.21 8.67 63.15
C GLY A 822 34.38 7.76 63.59
N GLY A 823 35.42 8.30 64.24
CA GLY A 823 36.65 7.58 64.63
C GLY A 823 37.81 7.61 63.60
N SER A 824 37.60 8.09 62.38
CA SER A 824 38.62 8.22 61.34
C SER A 824 39.38 9.55 61.45
N ARG A 825 40.70 9.54 61.24
CA ARG A 825 41.58 10.73 61.34
C ARG A 825 41.65 11.48 60.00
N PHE A 826 41.55 12.81 60.04
CA PHE A 826 41.63 13.67 58.83
C PHE A 826 43.05 14.19 58.58
N GLY A 827 43.30 14.58 57.32
CA GLY A 827 44.50 15.33 56.96
C GLY A 827 44.50 16.70 57.66
N VAL A 828 45.57 16.98 58.40
CA VAL A 828 45.79 18.27 59.04
C VAL A 828 47.15 18.79 58.62
N SER A 829 47.17 19.99 58.07
CA SER A 829 48.40 20.75 57.87
C SER A 829 48.45 21.93 58.84
N THR A 830 49.62 22.17 59.43
CA THR A 830 49.87 23.33 60.29
C THR A 830 50.88 24.23 59.63
N HIS A 831 50.52 25.49 59.39
CA HIS A 831 51.45 26.52 58.93
C HIS A 831 51.71 27.51 60.07
N VAL A 832 53.00 27.86 60.25
CA VAL A 832 53.46 28.87 61.21
C VAL A 832 54.07 30.02 60.41
N ASN A 833 53.46 31.19 60.47
CA ASN A 833 54.03 32.42 59.90
C ASN A 833 53.91 33.55 60.93
N GLY A 834 55.04 33.90 61.58
CA GLY A 834 55.05 34.89 62.67
C GLY A 834 54.16 34.47 63.87
N ASP A 835 53.35 35.41 64.38
CA ASP A 835 52.48 35.27 65.55
C ASP A 835 51.22 34.39 65.32
N TYR A 836 51.03 33.82 64.12
CA TYR A 836 49.81 33.13 63.73
C TYR A 836 50.01 31.65 63.45
N LYS A 837 49.01 30.87 63.86
CA LYS A 837 48.94 29.42 63.78
C LYS A 837 47.66 29.02 63.06
N VAL A 838 47.79 28.37 61.90
CA VAL A 838 46.66 27.96 61.05
C VAL A 838 46.45 26.45 61.12
N LEU A 839 45.22 26.04 61.44
CA LEU A 839 44.74 24.65 61.35
C LEU A 839 43.92 24.51 60.06
N HIS A 840 44.35 23.63 59.16
CA HIS A 840 43.62 23.26 57.94
C HIS A 840 42.91 21.92 58.15
N ILE A 841 41.59 21.90 57.95
CA ILE A 841 40.77 20.67 57.94
C ILE A 841 40.21 20.51 56.53
N ALA A 842 40.59 19.43 55.86
CA ALA A 842 40.23 19.05 54.49
C ALA A 842 39.27 17.84 54.50
N GLY A 843 38.51 17.63 53.40
CA GLY A 843 37.65 16.45 53.22
C GLY A 843 36.30 16.46 53.96
N ILE A 844 35.70 17.63 54.21
CA ILE A 844 34.32 17.71 54.75
C ILE A 844 33.34 17.70 53.58
N GLU A 845 32.67 16.57 53.37
CA GLU A 845 31.64 16.43 52.33
C GLU A 845 30.29 17.00 52.79
N PRO A 846 29.49 17.60 51.87
CA PRO A 846 28.17 18.11 52.19
C PRO A 846 27.19 17.07 52.74
N ALA A 847 27.32 15.79 52.37
CA ALA A 847 26.46 14.72 52.87
C ALA A 847 26.60 14.46 54.38
N ASN A 848 27.63 15.02 55.02
CA ASN A 848 27.97 14.74 56.42
C ASN A 848 27.94 16.00 57.29
N MET A 849 27.11 16.99 56.95
CA MET A 849 27.20 18.31 57.59
C MET A 849 26.81 18.34 59.08
N ASP A 850 26.01 17.37 59.53
CA ASP A 850 25.57 17.24 60.92
C ASP A 850 26.54 16.42 61.80
N GLU A 851 27.58 15.82 61.22
CA GLU A 851 28.57 15.10 62.00
C GLU A 851 29.52 16.05 62.75
N ASN A 852 29.84 15.70 64.00
CA ASN A 852 30.80 16.43 64.82
C ASN A 852 32.24 16.08 64.40
N ILE A 853 33.01 17.10 64.04
CA ILE A 853 34.47 17.01 63.94
C ILE A 853 35.05 17.48 65.27
N THR A 854 35.55 16.54 66.08
CA THR A 854 36.15 16.87 67.37
C THR A 854 37.62 17.26 67.19
N VAL A 855 37.95 18.51 67.47
CA VAL A 855 39.33 19.00 67.56
C VAL A 855 39.80 18.88 69.01
N TYR A 856 40.70 17.95 69.26
CA TYR A 856 41.33 17.76 70.57
C TYR A 856 42.39 18.85 70.81
N THR A 857 42.25 19.64 71.87
CA THR A 857 43.24 20.68 72.23
C THR A 857 43.79 20.50 73.63
N SER A 858 44.93 21.13 73.93
CA SER A 858 45.51 21.11 75.29
C SER A 858 44.63 21.78 76.36
N ASN A 859 43.60 22.54 75.97
CA ASN A 859 42.71 23.28 76.86
C ASN A 859 41.25 22.75 76.83
N GLY A 860 41.01 21.58 76.24
CA GLY A 860 39.68 20.96 76.08
C GLY A 860 39.35 20.60 74.62
N ASN A 861 38.35 19.76 74.41
CA ASN A 861 37.90 19.38 73.06
C ASN A 861 36.93 20.42 72.52
N VAL A 862 37.02 20.71 71.22
CA VAL A 862 36.05 21.57 70.51
C VAL A 862 35.39 20.73 69.43
N ASP A 863 34.08 20.58 69.51
CA ASP A 863 33.29 19.98 68.45
C ASP A 863 32.91 21.04 67.42
N ILE A 864 33.24 20.80 66.16
CA ILE A 864 32.94 21.65 65.03
C ILE A 864 32.04 20.83 64.09
N THR A 865 30.79 21.25 63.91
CA THR A 865 29.95 20.70 62.83
C THR A 865 30.05 21.60 61.60
N ALA A 866 30.04 21.01 60.41
CA ALA A 866 29.93 21.79 59.17
C ALA A 866 28.65 22.64 59.19
N ASN A 867 27.57 22.11 59.78
CA ASN A 867 26.32 22.84 59.97
C ASN A 867 26.43 24.12 60.83
N ALA A 868 27.24 24.12 61.89
CA ALA A 868 27.50 25.32 62.67
C ALA A 868 28.25 26.38 61.84
N ILE A 869 29.16 25.92 60.97
CA ILE A 869 29.95 26.77 60.08
C ILE A 869 29.08 27.37 58.98
N MET A 870 28.24 26.57 58.31
CA MET A 870 27.35 27.04 57.26
C MET A 870 26.30 28.03 57.78
N LYS A 871 25.78 27.83 59.01
CA LYS A 871 24.89 28.80 59.67
C LYS A 871 25.57 30.14 59.93
N ILE A 872 26.86 30.14 60.24
CA ILE A 872 27.64 31.35 60.43
C ILE A 872 27.91 32.03 59.09
N LEU A 873 28.32 31.27 58.06
CA LEU A 873 28.56 31.78 56.71
C LEU A 873 27.29 32.32 56.04
N SER A 874 26.12 31.76 56.34
CA SER A 874 24.84 32.26 55.83
C SER A 874 24.52 33.71 56.24
N ARG A 875 25.30 34.28 57.18
CA ARG A 875 25.17 35.62 57.75
C ARG A 875 26.34 36.56 57.41
N THR A 876 27.23 36.19 56.48
CA THR A 876 28.33 37.08 56.06
C THR A 876 27.81 38.32 55.32
N GLY A 877 28.67 39.33 55.16
CA GLY A 877 28.39 40.49 54.32
C GLY A 877 28.47 40.22 52.80
N ASN A 878 29.06 39.09 52.38
CA ASN A 878 29.12 38.68 50.98
C ASN A 878 27.85 37.91 50.62
N ALA A 879 26.99 38.53 49.80
CA ALA A 879 25.70 37.97 49.42
C ALA A 879 25.82 36.67 48.62
N ASN A 880 26.86 36.52 47.77
CA ASN A 880 27.06 35.33 46.95
C ASN A 880 27.57 34.15 47.81
N LEU A 881 28.53 34.40 48.71
CA LEU A 881 29.02 33.40 49.66
C LEU A 881 27.92 32.96 50.63
N ALA A 882 27.12 33.91 51.13
CA ALA A 882 25.99 33.59 51.99
C ALA A 882 24.92 32.77 51.27
N THR A 883 24.75 32.98 49.95
CA THR A 883 23.82 32.19 49.11
C THR A 883 24.37 30.80 48.86
N LEU A 884 25.65 30.67 48.51
CA LEU A 884 26.35 29.39 48.37
C LEU A 884 26.27 28.56 49.65
N ALA A 885 26.57 29.16 50.81
CA ALA A 885 26.51 28.48 52.09
C ALA A 885 25.11 27.99 52.46
N LYS A 886 24.05 28.76 52.12
CA LYS A 886 22.66 28.33 52.33
C LYS A 886 22.27 27.19 51.41
N ALA A 887 22.72 27.21 50.17
CA ALA A 887 22.39 26.19 49.18
C ALA A 887 23.08 24.86 49.51
N MET A 888 24.38 24.90 49.83
CA MET A 888 25.14 23.76 50.33
C MET A 888 24.50 23.13 51.58
N TYR A 889 24.07 23.95 52.55
CA TYR A 889 23.40 23.47 53.76
C TYR A 889 22.13 22.68 53.44
N ARG A 890 21.29 23.21 52.53
CA ARG A 890 20.05 22.55 52.12
C ARG A 890 20.32 21.24 51.36
N TYR A 891 21.32 21.24 50.49
CA TYR A 891 21.76 20.04 49.80
C TYR A 891 22.20 18.94 50.79
N GLY A 892 23.02 19.29 51.78
CA GLY A 892 23.45 18.34 52.82
C GLY A 892 22.30 17.72 53.59
N GLN A 893 21.29 18.51 53.97
CA GLN A 893 20.09 18.00 54.64
C GLN A 893 19.25 17.08 53.75
N ALA A 894 19.09 17.43 52.48
CA ALA A 894 18.34 16.61 51.54
C ALA A 894 19.07 15.29 51.24
N ALA A 895 20.41 15.32 51.14
CA ALA A 895 21.23 14.14 50.94
C ALA A 895 21.12 13.19 52.13
N GLU A 896 21.30 13.70 53.35
CA GLU A 896 21.16 12.90 54.57
C GLU A 896 19.77 12.25 54.66
N ALA A 897 18.69 12.98 54.32
CA ALA A 897 17.34 12.44 54.33
C ALA A 897 17.09 11.34 53.29
N TYR A 898 17.67 11.46 52.09
CA TYR A 898 17.50 10.47 51.02
C TYR A 898 18.30 9.18 51.30
N PHE A 899 19.55 9.32 51.73
CA PHE A 899 20.49 8.21 51.96
C PHE A 899 20.41 7.59 53.36
N ALA A 900 19.40 7.94 54.18
CA ALA A 900 19.29 7.53 55.59
C ALA A 900 19.09 6.01 55.87
N ASP A 901 19.17 5.12 54.87
CA ASP A 901 18.95 3.67 55.04
C ASP A 901 20.00 2.82 54.32
#